data_AF-A0A2U1RGU4-F1
#
_entry.id   AF-A0A2U1RGU4-F1
#
_cell.length_a   1.000
_cell.length_b   1.000
_cell.length_c   1.000
_cell.angle_alpha   90.00
_cell.angle_beta   90.00
_cell.angle_gamma   90.00
#
_symmetry.space_group_name_H-M   'P 1'
#
loop_
_entity.id
_entity.type
_entity.pdbx_description
1 polymer ?
#
loop_
_entity_poly.entity_id
_entity_poly.type
_entity_poly.pdbx_seq_one_letter_code
_entity_poly.pdbx_strand_id
1 'polypeptide(L)'
;MHVAKSSLADYWIPTPKKLGEFDAQGMRIVKQRQYVAVDDDHMVQVVLDVESGLFRATLASELDPSGPLMKPDSEGRFWGPLDSDFSTVTDSISVQTAQLFRRMGRSVAQFSDATVARLLAVSGVDEVVLRDVLINDRPAPFLLEDTIRRFELDQKIQAQGRGAAPERFTRFKELEDAFEANCDEHTLRMRRVFPNLPKTAALAIWRNMSAAERLHMHNQPGMPQRVAKEALVALRDIRLARAREGIYLEAVSNLDSDRLVLHMLGNLANWPRQIAFEIRQGAGDGPVLSTSGDARSPFRHILIREDDGYVIQSSDAQIPEGSKDLYSAIWLVLLPGHRRLLGVTEGGGAALQQLIRALPLPSHHAVNELLGLPTLPVTADPAIARYGQTGHLRGGGDDNLLSPNSVVERVRNLYPHLPDEEVTAFITERLKSDSSDVLFRLETELATLREELAVWTAEGTLPHTPTAQPEGAPTPAGQRQAREQFSTKLQAIWQRKSVSKWDEGDDHFSHYVDFSGELPRLSSRFEYVTELILTANEPIARIGAFLDSFPNLQSLGVFGIKTEEFPSGIFQMRQLSDLALDGCSLTLSEATVEGLSRIETLTRLNLANNPLTVTPHVGYMAGLTGLMLSNANLTSVPSGIDRLTKLGVVALHDNNISDVGYELLEIPDTQDLFIGLLNNPLSAASRQRIGQYLENSSMDRKVEIHTEDVVLQSDSDSESSESGFSTGSESD
;
A
#
# COMPACT_ATOMS: atom_id res chain seq x y z
N MET A 1 -34.69 -8.62 9.27
CA MET A 1 -35.66 -8.99 8.20
C MET A 1 -35.85 -7.75 7.32
N HIS A 2 -36.17 -7.95 6.02
CA HIS A 2 -36.28 -6.97 4.93
C HIS A 2 -35.06 -6.05 4.67
N VAL A 3 -34.13 -6.55 3.85
CA VAL A 3 -33.10 -5.72 3.17
C VAL A 3 -33.82 -4.74 2.26
N ALA A 4 -33.76 -3.44 2.58
CA ALA A 4 -34.24 -2.39 1.69
C ALA A 4 -33.44 -2.46 0.38
N LYS A 5 -34.05 -3.01 -0.68
CA LYS A 5 -33.41 -3.24 -1.98
C LYS A 5 -33.84 -2.22 -3.06
N SER A 6 -34.58 -1.19 -2.70
CA SER A 6 -35.21 -0.28 -3.66
C SER A 6 -35.03 1.17 -3.23
N SER A 7 -34.59 1.99 -4.18
CA SER A 7 -34.36 3.42 -4.03
C SER A 7 -35.67 4.16 -3.77
N LEU A 8 -35.66 5.32 -3.09
CA LEU A 8 -36.89 6.09 -2.84
C LEU A 8 -37.61 6.47 -4.15
N ALA A 9 -36.86 6.63 -5.24
CA ALA A 9 -37.39 6.92 -6.57
C ALA A 9 -38.36 5.85 -7.08
N ASP A 10 -38.19 4.60 -6.65
CA ASP A 10 -39.06 3.47 -7.03
C ASP A 10 -40.48 3.59 -6.43
N TYR A 11 -40.66 4.49 -5.45
CA TYR A 11 -41.93 4.73 -4.76
C TYR A 11 -42.59 6.06 -5.15
N TRP A 12 -41.99 6.82 -6.09
CA TRP A 12 -42.50 8.13 -6.48
C TRP A 12 -43.84 8.04 -7.23
N ILE A 13 -44.78 8.87 -6.79
CA ILE A 13 -46.09 9.05 -7.40
C ILE A 13 -46.17 10.53 -7.83
N PRO A 14 -46.41 10.84 -9.11
CA PRO A 14 -46.52 12.22 -9.56
C PRO A 14 -47.70 12.92 -8.88
N THR A 15 -47.48 14.13 -8.37
CA THR A 15 -48.46 14.90 -7.59
C THR A 15 -49.66 15.29 -8.48
N PRO A 16 -50.86 14.74 -8.25
CA PRO A 16 -52.04 15.12 -9.02
C PRO A 16 -52.49 16.55 -8.73
N LYS A 17 -52.92 17.29 -9.77
CA LYS A 17 -53.34 18.71 -9.73
C LYS A 17 -54.51 19.05 -8.79
N LYS A 18 -55.18 18.05 -8.19
CA LYS A 18 -56.28 18.23 -7.23
C LYS A 18 -56.19 17.18 -6.13
N LEU A 19 -55.60 17.54 -5.00
CA LEU A 19 -55.63 16.77 -3.76
C LEU A 19 -55.96 17.67 -2.57
N GLY A 20 -56.57 17.09 -1.54
CA GLY A 20 -56.96 17.78 -0.32
C GLY A 20 -55.78 18.35 0.47
N GLU A 21 -56.11 19.22 1.43
CA GLU A 21 -55.14 19.96 2.27
C GLU A 21 -54.26 19.01 3.10
N PHE A 22 -53.03 19.45 3.35
CA PHE A 22 -52.10 18.76 4.24
C PHE A 22 -52.58 18.86 5.69
N ASP A 23 -52.38 17.80 6.48
CA ASP A 23 -52.55 17.88 7.93
C ASP A 23 -51.34 18.57 8.61
N ALA A 24 -51.41 18.76 9.93
CA ALA A 24 -50.35 19.38 10.73
C ALA A 24 -49.00 18.62 10.70
N GLN A 25 -48.96 17.41 10.13
CA GLN A 25 -47.77 16.57 9.98
C GLN A 25 -47.21 16.62 8.54
N GLY A 26 -47.82 17.40 7.64
CA GLY A 26 -47.44 17.44 6.22
C GLY A 26 -47.89 16.20 5.44
N MET A 27 -48.84 15.43 5.99
CA MET A 27 -49.39 14.22 5.37
C MET A 27 -50.74 14.49 4.70
N ARG A 28 -51.05 13.72 3.66
CA ARG A 28 -52.33 13.71 2.97
C ARG A 28 -52.99 12.35 3.08
N ILE A 29 -54.24 12.33 3.52
CA ILE A 29 -55.03 11.09 3.60
C ILE A 29 -55.95 11.01 2.39
N VAL A 30 -55.75 10.02 1.52
CA VAL A 30 -56.64 9.75 0.39
C VAL A 30 -57.07 8.29 0.41
N LYS A 31 -58.39 8.05 0.47
CA LYS A 31 -58.99 6.71 0.56
C LYS A 31 -58.34 5.86 1.69
N GLN A 32 -58.21 6.45 2.88
CA GLN A 32 -57.59 5.84 4.08
C GLN A 32 -56.09 5.49 3.95
N ARG A 33 -55.39 5.98 2.94
CA ARG A 33 -53.93 5.82 2.79
C ARG A 33 -53.24 7.15 3.00
N GLN A 34 -52.11 7.13 3.68
CA GLN A 34 -51.30 8.31 4.01
C GLN A 34 -50.24 8.54 2.93
N TYR A 35 -50.08 9.78 2.51
CA TYR A 35 -49.10 10.21 1.50
C TYR A 35 -48.32 11.42 2.01
N VAL A 36 -47.03 11.47 1.68
CA VAL A 36 -46.13 12.58 2.00
C VAL A 36 -45.54 13.16 0.72
N ALA A 37 -45.31 14.48 0.69
CA ALA A 37 -44.61 15.13 -0.40
C ALA A 37 -43.10 14.90 -0.25
N VAL A 38 -42.43 14.45 -1.32
CA VAL A 38 -40.97 14.26 -1.35
C VAL A 38 -40.29 15.37 -2.14
N ASP A 39 -41.00 15.91 -3.13
CA ASP A 39 -40.60 17.07 -3.94
C ASP A 39 -41.86 17.81 -4.40
N ASP A 40 -41.73 18.97 -5.05
CA ASP A 40 -42.86 19.77 -5.53
C ASP A 40 -43.79 18.98 -6.47
N ASP A 41 -43.22 18.05 -7.25
CA ASP A 41 -43.95 17.24 -8.24
C ASP A 41 -44.14 15.76 -7.86
N HIS A 42 -43.62 15.30 -6.72
CA HIS A 42 -43.65 13.88 -6.33
C HIS A 42 -44.11 13.64 -4.89
N MET A 43 -44.94 12.61 -4.70
CA MET A 43 -45.41 12.11 -3.41
C MET A 43 -45.12 10.61 -3.23
N VAL A 44 -45.08 10.14 -1.99
CA VAL A 44 -44.88 8.72 -1.64
C VAL A 44 -45.95 8.28 -0.65
N GLN A 45 -46.48 7.06 -0.80
CA GLN A 45 -47.38 6.48 0.20
C GLN A 45 -46.56 5.97 1.39
N VAL A 46 -46.99 6.30 2.62
CA VAL A 46 -46.31 5.90 3.86
C VAL A 46 -47.23 5.14 4.80
N VAL A 47 -46.65 4.24 5.58
CA VAL A 47 -47.32 3.49 6.65
C VAL A 47 -46.43 3.50 7.90
N LEU A 48 -47.04 3.58 9.08
CA LEU A 48 -46.31 3.49 10.34
C LEU A 48 -45.76 2.07 10.51
N ASP A 49 -44.45 1.95 10.61
CA ASP A 49 -43.77 0.71 10.94
C ASP A 49 -43.78 0.54 12.47
N VAL A 50 -44.52 -0.46 12.95
CA VAL A 50 -44.78 -0.69 14.38
C VAL A 50 -43.50 -1.09 15.12
N GLU A 51 -42.52 -1.69 14.44
CA GLU A 51 -41.26 -2.10 15.05
C GLU A 51 -40.29 -0.92 15.25
N SER A 52 -40.24 0.00 14.27
CA SER A 52 -39.31 1.14 14.31
C SER A 52 -39.92 2.43 14.85
N GLY A 53 -41.25 2.53 14.94
CA GLY A 53 -41.94 3.77 15.36
C GLY A 53 -41.78 4.93 14.37
N LEU A 54 -41.32 4.65 13.14
CA LEU A 54 -41.10 5.59 12.06
C LEU A 54 -42.03 5.27 10.87
N PHE A 55 -42.21 6.22 9.96
CA PHE A 55 -42.97 5.99 8.73
C PHE A 55 -42.11 5.31 7.69
N ARG A 56 -42.65 4.32 6.97
CA ARG A 56 -41.99 3.59 5.90
C ARG A 56 -42.69 3.82 4.57
N ALA A 57 -41.93 4.06 3.50
CA ALA A 57 -42.45 4.12 2.15
C ALA A 57 -43.02 2.76 1.70
N THR A 58 -44.13 2.76 0.98
CA THR A 58 -44.77 1.54 0.48
C THR A 58 -45.45 1.77 -0.86
N LEU A 59 -45.57 0.73 -1.67
CA LEU A 59 -46.38 0.73 -2.87
C LEU A 59 -47.82 0.33 -2.56
N ALA A 60 -48.75 0.87 -3.34
CA ALA A 60 -50.18 0.57 -3.22
C ALA A 60 -50.55 -0.92 -3.36
N SER A 61 -49.67 -1.72 -3.98
CA SER A 61 -49.80 -3.16 -4.24
C SER A 61 -49.14 -4.04 -3.17
N GLU A 62 -48.39 -3.45 -2.25
CA GLU A 62 -47.69 -4.18 -1.18
C GLU A 62 -48.62 -4.42 0.01
N LEU A 63 -48.57 -5.64 0.55
CA LEU A 63 -49.22 -5.99 1.82
C LEU A 63 -48.32 -5.63 3.02
N ASP A 64 -47.01 -5.84 2.87
CA ASP A 64 -45.99 -5.47 3.85
C ASP A 64 -45.11 -4.35 3.27
N PRO A 65 -44.92 -3.24 3.98
CA PRO A 65 -44.20 -2.07 3.45
C PRO A 65 -42.72 -2.39 3.26
N SER A 66 -42.21 -2.31 2.03
CA SER A 66 -40.84 -2.73 1.68
C SER A 66 -39.85 -1.58 1.46
N GLY A 67 -40.33 -0.34 1.45
CA GLY A 67 -39.55 0.85 1.15
C GLY A 67 -38.69 1.39 2.30
N PRO A 68 -37.92 2.47 2.06
CA PRO A 68 -37.10 3.12 3.07
C PRO A 68 -37.95 3.75 4.19
N LEU A 69 -37.35 3.86 5.38
CA LEU A 69 -37.91 4.71 6.45
C LEU A 69 -37.84 6.17 6.03
N MET A 70 -38.78 6.99 6.49
CA MET A 70 -38.99 8.36 6.03
C MET A 70 -38.96 9.32 7.22
N LYS A 71 -38.37 10.51 7.03
CA LYS A 71 -38.40 11.63 8.00
C LYS A 71 -38.87 12.92 7.32
N PRO A 72 -39.60 13.80 8.04
CA PRO A 72 -39.86 15.16 7.58
C PRO A 72 -38.55 15.98 7.56
N ASP A 73 -38.46 16.93 6.63
CA ASP A 73 -37.38 17.91 6.55
C ASP A 73 -37.43 18.92 7.72
N SER A 74 -36.38 19.74 7.85
CA SER A 74 -36.26 20.75 8.91
C SER A 74 -37.36 21.82 8.88
N GLU A 75 -38.07 21.97 7.77
CA GLU A 75 -39.16 22.94 7.58
C GLU A 75 -40.55 22.28 7.67
N GLY A 76 -40.62 20.95 7.79
CA GLY A 76 -41.83 20.14 7.78
C GLY A 76 -42.58 20.08 6.44
N ARG A 77 -41.98 20.53 5.33
CA ARG A 77 -42.65 20.69 4.02
C ARG A 77 -42.50 19.44 3.15
N PHE A 78 -41.32 18.84 3.10
CA PHE A 78 -41.03 17.62 2.36
C PHE A 78 -40.57 16.51 3.29
N TRP A 79 -40.69 15.28 2.82
CA TRP A 79 -40.22 14.08 3.50
C TRP A 79 -39.13 13.43 2.69
N GLY A 80 -37.98 13.24 3.31
CA GLY A 80 -36.87 12.51 2.73
C GLY A 80 -36.83 11.06 3.24
N PRO A 81 -36.07 10.18 2.56
CA PRO A 81 -35.68 8.94 3.19
C PRO A 81 -34.88 9.30 4.45
N LEU A 82 -35.03 8.52 5.51
CA LEU A 82 -34.08 8.49 6.61
C LEU A 82 -32.74 8.17 5.92
N ASP A 83 -31.83 9.14 5.89
CA ASP A 83 -30.65 9.12 5.01
C ASP A 83 -30.02 7.72 4.93
N SER A 84 -29.51 7.34 3.76
CA SER A 84 -28.61 6.19 3.56
C SER A 84 -27.39 6.19 4.49
N ASP A 85 -27.24 7.24 5.29
CA ASP A 85 -26.27 7.45 6.34
C ASP A 85 -26.61 6.71 7.64
N PHE A 86 -27.82 6.20 7.84
CA PHE A 86 -28.06 5.27 8.94
C PHE A 86 -27.47 3.91 8.57
N SER A 87 -26.47 3.44 9.32
CA SER A 87 -26.11 2.03 9.22
C SER A 87 -27.37 1.24 9.59
N THR A 88 -27.86 0.40 8.67
CA THR A 88 -28.96 -0.52 8.96
C THR A 88 -28.46 -1.60 9.90
N VAL A 89 -28.19 -1.22 11.15
CA VAL A 89 -27.93 -2.16 12.23
C VAL A 89 -29.24 -2.33 12.95
N THR A 90 -30.14 -3.07 12.30
CA THR A 90 -31.08 -3.90 13.04
C THR A 90 -30.26 -4.81 13.96
N ASP A 91 -30.78 -5.18 15.14
CA ASP A 91 -30.11 -6.14 16.07
C ASP A 91 -29.63 -7.46 15.40
N SER A 92 -29.99 -7.72 14.13
CA SER A 92 -29.41 -8.75 13.26
C SER A 92 -28.25 -8.24 12.38
N ILE A 93 -27.01 -8.40 12.83
CA ILE A 93 -25.85 -8.52 11.90
C ILE A 93 -25.93 -9.85 11.15
N SER A 94 -25.26 -9.96 9.99
CA SER A 94 -25.18 -11.25 9.30
C SER A 94 -24.44 -12.26 10.19
N VAL A 95 -24.87 -13.53 10.14
CA VAL A 95 -24.18 -14.63 10.85
C VAL A 95 -22.68 -14.66 10.48
N GLN A 96 -22.35 -14.30 9.24
CA GLN A 96 -20.97 -14.21 8.76
C GLN A 96 -20.20 -13.09 9.46
N THR A 97 -20.77 -11.88 9.56
CA THR A 97 -20.15 -10.73 10.26
C THR A 97 -19.89 -11.06 11.74
N ALA A 98 -20.84 -11.71 12.41
CA ALA A 98 -20.69 -12.14 13.80
C ALA A 98 -19.59 -13.20 13.96
N GLN A 99 -19.51 -14.15 13.02
CA GLN A 99 -18.45 -15.16 13.01
C GLN A 99 -17.07 -14.56 12.74
N LEU A 100 -16.96 -13.61 11.82
CA LEU A 100 -15.73 -12.88 11.55
C LEU A 100 -15.25 -12.17 12.83
N PHE A 101 -16.13 -11.40 13.47
CA PHE A 101 -15.81 -10.72 14.72
C PHE A 101 -15.28 -11.66 15.80
N ARG A 102 -15.93 -12.83 15.99
CA ARG A 102 -15.48 -13.84 16.97
C ARG A 102 -14.13 -14.47 16.64
N ARG A 103 -13.72 -14.51 15.38
CA ARG A 103 -12.41 -15.02 14.96
C ARG A 103 -11.26 -14.09 15.35
N MET A 104 -11.53 -12.83 15.70
CA MET A 104 -10.49 -11.90 16.17
C MET A 104 -9.93 -12.25 17.55
N GLY A 105 -10.58 -13.10 18.35
CA GLY A 105 -10.01 -13.57 19.61
C GLY A 105 -11.00 -14.16 20.63
N ARG A 106 -10.47 -14.74 21.71
CA ARG A 106 -11.27 -15.40 22.76
C ARG A 106 -12.00 -14.42 23.68
N SER A 107 -11.51 -13.19 23.85
CA SER A 107 -12.15 -12.18 24.73
C SER A 107 -13.48 -11.67 24.18
N VAL A 108 -13.61 -11.62 22.86
CA VAL A 108 -14.83 -11.16 22.16
C VAL A 108 -15.84 -12.28 21.88
N ALA A 109 -15.47 -13.55 22.08
CA ALA A 109 -16.35 -14.68 21.83
C ALA A 109 -17.57 -14.75 22.78
N GLN A 110 -17.48 -14.09 23.94
CA GLN A 110 -18.54 -14.04 24.96
C GLN A 110 -19.71 -13.10 24.62
N PHE A 111 -19.58 -12.27 23.58
CA PHE A 111 -20.62 -11.34 23.19
C PHE A 111 -21.74 -12.01 22.37
N SER A 112 -22.99 -11.64 22.70
CA SER A 112 -24.15 -12.01 21.90
C SER A 112 -24.11 -11.30 20.54
N ASP A 113 -24.79 -11.85 19.53
CA ASP A 113 -24.83 -11.24 18.18
C ASP A 113 -25.34 -9.79 18.23
N ALA A 114 -26.32 -9.49 19.10
CA ALA A 114 -26.82 -8.14 19.32
C ALA A 114 -25.75 -7.21 19.92
N THR A 115 -24.92 -7.69 20.86
CA THR A 115 -23.82 -6.88 21.40
C THR A 115 -22.73 -6.65 20.37
N VAL A 116 -22.42 -7.64 19.52
CA VAL A 116 -21.48 -7.47 18.40
C VAL A 116 -22.00 -6.42 17.41
N ALA A 117 -23.29 -6.46 17.08
CA ALA A 117 -23.92 -5.45 16.21
C ALA A 117 -23.72 -4.03 16.77
N ARG A 118 -23.92 -3.86 18.08
CA ARG A 118 -23.74 -2.58 18.78
C ARG A 118 -22.27 -2.14 18.79
N LEU A 119 -21.34 -3.04 19.06
CA LEU A 119 -19.90 -2.77 19.04
C LEU A 119 -19.44 -2.22 17.68
N LEU A 120 -19.88 -2.84 16.59
CA LEU A 120 -19.56 -2.41 15.23
C LEU A 120 -20.20 -1.07 14.87
N ALA A 121 -21.47 -0.88 15.24
CA ALA A 121 -22.18 0.37 14.97
C ALA A 121 -21.62 1.58 15.74
N VAL A 122 -21.17 1.35 16.97
CA VAL A 122 -20.55 2.36 17.83
C VAL A 122 -19.14 2.74 17.35
N SER A 123 -18.33 1.73 17.01
CA SER A 123 -16.96 1.95 16.51
C SER A 123 -16.93 2.46 15.05
N GLY A 124 -18.02 2.29 14.31
CA GLY A 124 -18.12 2.66 12.90
C GLY A 124 -17.38 1.70 11.97
N VAL A 125 -17.12 0.47 12.43
CA VAL A 125 -16.41 -0.57 11.68
C VAL A 125 -17.43 -1.44 10.95
N ASP A 126 -17.26 -1.59 9.64
CA ASP A 126 -18.11 -2.44 8.80
C ASP A 126 -17.49 -3.84 8.59
N GLU A 127 -18.24 -4.69 7.89
CA GLU A 127 -17.79 -6.05 7.56
C GLU A 127 -16.55 -6.08 6.66
N VAL A 128 -16.38 -5.08 5.78
CA VAL A 128 -15.24 -5.03 4.84
C VAL A 128 -13.96 -4.85 5.63
N VAL A 129 -13.95 -3.93 6.60
CA VAL A 129 -12.82 -3.70 7.49
C VAL A 129 -12.52 -4.94 8.34
N LEU A 130 -13.54 -5.61 8.88
CA LEU A 130 -13.33 -6.85 9.65
C LEU A 130 -12.73 -7.97 8.81
N ARG A 131 -13.15 -8.09 7.54
CA ARG A 131 -12.56 -9.06 6.61
C ARG A 131 -11.11 -8.71 6.32
N ASP A 132 -10.80 -7.45 6.05
CA ASP A 132 -9.42 -6.98 5.82
C ASP A 132 -8.50 -7.31 7.02
N VAL A 133 -8.97 -7.02 8.24
CA VAL A 133 -8.27 -7.33 9.50
C VAL A 133 -7.92 -8.82 9.59
N LEU A 134 -8.88 -9.70 9.30
CA LEU A 134 -8.71 -11.15 9.45
C LEU A 134 -7.95 -11.80 8.28
N ILE A 135 -8.11 -11.30 7.07
CA ILE A 135 -7.49 -11.86 5.86
C ILE A 135 -6.01 -11.46 5.81
N ASN A 136 -5.70 -10.21 6.13
CA ASN A 136 -4.35 -9.66 6.01
C ASN A 136 -3.56 -9.66 7.33
N ASP A 137 -4.05 -10.37 8.36
CA ASP A 137 -3.49 -10.42 9.72
C ASP A 137 -3.13 -9.03 10.26
N ARG A 138 -3.98 -8.04 9.93
CA ARG A 138 -3.79 -6.66 10.36
C ARG A 138 -4.31 -6.50 11.78
N PRO A 139 -3.71 -5.61 12.57
CA PRO A 139 -4.25 -5.30 13.88
C PRO A 139 -5.59 -4.56 13.77
N ALA A 140 -6.48 -4.80 14.73
CA ALA A 140 -7.81 -4.20 14.73
C ALA A 140 -7.75 -2.66 14.78
N PRO A 141 -8.73 -1.96 14.19
CA PRO A 141 -8.84 -0.51 14.31
C PRO A 141 -8.94 -0.10 15.79
N PHE A 142 -8.20 0.94 16.17
CA PHE A 142 -8.11 1.33 17.59
C PHE A 142 -9.47 1.67 18.20
N LEU A 143 -10.41 2.25 17.41
CA LEU A 143 -11.77 2.53 17.86
C LEU A 143 -12.51 1.23 18.21
N LEU A 144 -12.31 0.17 17.43
CA LEU A 144 -12.93 -1.12 17.71
C LEU A 144 -12.35 -1.72 19.00
N GLU A 145 -11.01 -1.74 19.13
CA GLU A 145 -10.34 -2.23 20.34
C GLU A 145 -10.79 -1.48 21.60
N ASP A 146 -10.88 -0.15 21.48
CA ASP A 146 -11.29 0.74 22.56
C ASP A 146 -12.76 0.56 22.96
N THR A 147 -13.66 0.47 21.97
CA THR A 147 -15.08 0.21 22.22
C THR A 147 -15.30 -1.17 22.82
N ILE A 148 -14.63 -2.23 22.31
CA ILE A 148 -14.69 -3.59 22.89
C ILE A 148 -14.32 -3.55 24.37
N ARG A 149 -13.19 -2.93 24.71
CA ARG A 149 -12.70 -2.85 26.09
C ARG A 149 -13.72 -2.21 27.03
N ARG A 150 -14.39 -1.15 26.58
CA ARG A 150 -15.36 -0.42 27.40
C ARG A 150 -16.67 -1.18 27.58
N PHE A 151 -17.13 -1.91 26.57
CA PHE A 151 -18.25 -2.84 26.71
C PHE A 151 -17.91 -4.00 27.63
N GLU A 152 -16.70 -4.57 27.57
CA GLU A 152 -16.25 -5.58 28.52
C GLU A 152 -16.22 -5.04 29.96
N LEU A 153 -15.79 -3.79 30.14
CA LEU A 153 -15.76 -3.14 31.45
C LEU A 153 -17.17 -2.95 32.02
N ASP A 154 -18.10 -2.45 31.22
CA ASP A 154 -19.50 -2.26 31.61
C ASP A 154 -20.14 -3.61 31.96
N GLN A 155 -19.95 -4.65 31.13
CA GLN A 155 -20.46 -6.00 31.41
C GLN A 155 -19.88 -6.58 32.71
N LYS A 156 -18.59 -6.35 33.00
CA LYS A 156 -17.96 -6.77 34.27
C LYS A 156 -18.55 -6.05 35.48
N ILE A 157 -18.84 -4.75 35.36
CA ILE A 157 -19.46 -3.96 36.44
C ILE A 157 -20.90 -4.44 36.67
N GLN A 158 -21.67 -4.66 35.60
CA GLN A 158 -23.02 -5.20 35.67
C GLN A 158 -23.07 -6.59 36.32
N ALA A 159 -22.17 -7.50 35.91
CA ALA A 159 -22.12 -8.88 36.41
C ALA A 159 -21.80 -8.97 37.91
N GLN A 160 -21.13 -7.96 38.48
CA GLN A 160 -20.81 -7.93 39.91
C GLN A 160 -22.00 -7.53 40.79
N GLY A 161 -23.09 -7.02 40.22
CA GLY A 161 -24.39 -6.81 40.90
C GLY A 161 -24.35 -5.88 42.11
N ARG A 162 -23.27 -5.09 42.30
CA ARG A 162 -23.09 -4.20 43.45
C ARG A 162 -23.29 -2.75 43.04
N GLY A 163 -24.19 -2.07 43.76
CA GLY A 163 -24.31 -0.62 43.76
C GLY A 163 -25.42 -0.04 42.90
N ALA A 164 -25.97 1.08 43.37
CA ALA A 164 -26.90 1.94 42.62
C ALA A 164 -26.18 2.54 41.38
N ALA A 165 -26.95 3.10 40.43
CA ALA A 165 -26.40 3.69 39.20
C ALA A 165 -25.22 4.68 39.43
N PRO A 166 -25.22 5.56 40.46
CA PRO A 166 -24.09 6.46 40.74
C PRO A 166 -22.79 5.72 41.10
N GLU A 167 -22.89 4.63 41.86
CA GLU A 167 -21.72 3.83 42.25
C GLU A 167 -21.11 3.09 41.07
N ARG A 168 -21.95 2.62 40.13
CA ARG A 168 -21.48 1.97 38.89
C ARG A 168 -20.74 2.96 38.00
N PHE A 169 -21.25 4.19 37.88
CA PHE A 169 -20.59 5.26 37.11
C PHE A 169 -19.23 5.63 37.69
N THR A 170 -19.16 5.89 38.99
CA THR A 170 -17.89 6.23 39.66
C THR A 170 -16.87 5.11 39.47
N ARG A 171 -17.30 3.85 39.63
CA ARG A 171 -16.42 2.70 39.47
C ARG A 171 -15.94 2.50 38.03
N PHE A 172 -16.82 2.71 37.05
CA PHE A 172 -16.44 2.70 35.64
C PHE A 172 -15.36 3.75 35.38
N LYS A 173 -15.58 4.98 35.86
CA LYS A 173 -14.63 6.08 35.71
C LYS A 173 -13.28 5.79 36.37
N GLU A 174 -13.25 5.28 37.59
CA GLU A 174 -12.00 4.91 38.28
C GLU A 174 -11.18 3.85 37.52
N LEU A 175 -11.85 2.84 36.96
CA LEU A 175 -11.18 1.79 36.19
C LEU A 175 -10.70 2.28 34.83
N GLU A 176 -11.44 3.19 34.19
CA GLU A 176 -10.98 3.91 32.99
C GLU A 176 -9.75 4.76 33.29
N ASP A 177 -9.81 5.60 34.33
CA ASP A 177 -8.70 6.48 34.71
C ASP A 177 -7.44 5.66 35.07
N ALA A 178 -7.60 4.53 35.75
CA ALA A 178 -6.51 3.60 36.05
C ALA A 178 -5.90 2.97 34.78
N PHE A 179 -6.72 2.60 33.81
CA PHE A 179 -6.26 2.08 32.51
C PHE A 179 -5.50 3.15 31.72
N GLU A 180 -6.02 4.37 31.69
CA GLU A 180 -5.42 5.50 30.98
C GLU A 180 -4.14 5.99 31.63
N ALA A 181 -4.03 5.95 32.96
CA ALA A 181 -2.83 6.33 33.70
C ALA A 181 -1.67 5.35 33.48
N ASN A 182 -1.96 4.07 33.28
CA ASN A 182 -0.96 3.03 33.00
C ASN A 182 -0.51 3.07 31.53
N CYS A 183 0.22 4.11 31.12
CA CYS A 183 0.67 4.31 29.74
C CYS A 183 2.20 4.41 29.62
N ASP A 184 2.70 4.17 28.41
CA ASP A 184 4.14 4.22 28.09
C ASP A 184 4.62 5.66 27.82
N GLU A 185 5.94 5.84 27.76
CA GLU A 185 6.55 7.16 27.55
C GLU A 185 6.10 7.81 26.23
N HIS A 186 5.88 7.02 25.18
CA HIS A 186 5.43 7.50 23.88
C HIS A 186 4.01 8.08 23.95
N THR A 187 3.08 7.40 24.63
CA THR A 187 1.74 7.94 24.91
C THR A 187 1.81 9.24 25.71
N LEU A 188 2.65 9.30 26.75
CA LEU A 188 2.83 10.52 27.54
C LEU A 188 3.36 11.68 26.70
N ARG A 189 4.29 11.45 25.77
CA ARG A 189 4.79 12.48 24.85
C ARG A 189 3.68 13.03 23.96
N MET A 190 2.84 12.17 23.39
CA MET A 190 1.69 12.61 22.59
C MET A 190 0.70 13.42 23.43
N ARG A 191 0.45 13.00 24.68
CA ARG A 191 -0.45 13.69 25.62
C ARG A 191 0.04 15.05 26.09
N ARG A 192 1.34 15.36 25.99
CA ARG A 192 1.82 16.73 26.23
C ARG A 192 1.24 17.73 25.24
N VAL A 193 0.98 17.30 24.00
CA VAL A 193 0.37 18.12 22.95
C VAL A 193 -1.16 17.93 22.93
N PHE A 194 -1.62 16.70 23.12
CA PHE A 194 -3.04 16.32 23.09
C PHE A 194 -3.46 15.63 24.40
N PRO A 195 -3.74 16.39 25.48
CA PRO A 195 -3.94 15.83 26.83
C PRO A 195 -5.03 14.76 26.93
N ASN A 196 -6.07 14.88 26.12
CA ASN A 196 -7.23 13.99 26.14
C ASN A 196 -7.12 12.80 25.18
N LEU A 197 -5.95 12.55 24.57
CA LEU A 197 -5.76 11.43 23.65
C LEU A 197 -5.77 10.09 24.42
N PRO A 198 -6.73 9.19 24.16
CA PRO A 198 -6.78 7.89 24.82
C PRO A 198 -5.57 7.03 24.49
N LYS A 199 -5.21 6.15 25.42
CA LYS A 199 -4.05 5.27 25.29
C LYS A 199 -4.14 4.37 24.07
N THR A 200 -5.33 3.83 23.80
CA THR A 200 -5.62 2.98 22.63
C THR A 200 -5.29 3.68 21.31
N ALA A 201 -5.71 4.94 21.17
CA ALA A 201 -5.39 5.76 20.00
C ALA A 201 -3.89 6.08 19.91
N ALA A 202 -3.25 6.47 21.02
CA ALA A 202 -1.83 6.80 21.04
C ALA A 202 -0.95 5.60 20.63
N LEU A 203 -1.27 4.40 21.12
CA LEU A 203 -0.57 3.17 20.77
C LEU A 203 -0.72 2.82 19.28
N ALA A 204 -1.93 3.00 18.72
CA ALA A 204 -2.17 2.76 17.31
C ALA A 204 -1.41 3.75 16.41
N ILE A 205 -1.43 5.04 16.76
CA ILE A 205 -0.65 6.07 16.05
C ILE A 205 0.84 5.73 16.10
N TRP A 206 1.36 5.37 17.28
CA TRP A 206 2.78 5.00 17.44
C TRP A 206 3.19 3.80 16.58
N ARG A 207 2.34 2.76 16.52
CA ARG A 207 2.56 1.59 15.67
C ARG A 207 2.69 1.96 14.20
N ASN A 208 1.91 2.94 13.74
CA ASN A 208 1.86 3.39 12.35
C ASN A 208 2.90 4.46 12.00
N MET A 209 3.66 4.98 12.98
CA MET A 209 4.73 5.95 12.72
C MET A 209 5.94 5.30 12.02
N SER A 210 6.50 6.02 11.04
CA SER A 210 7.77 5.66 10.41
C SER A 210 8.95 5.79 11.39
N ALA A 211 10.07 5.13 11.08
CA ALA A 211 11.29 5.24 11.87
C ALA A 211 11.77 6.70 11.99
N ALA A 212 11.67 7.49 10.92
CA ALA A 212 12.01 8.91 10.90
C ALA A 212 11.12 9.74 11.84
N GLU A 213 9.81 9.48 11.86
CA GLU A 213 8.88 10.18 12.77
C GLU A 213 9.09 9.80 14.23
N ARG A 214 9.40 8.52 14.51
CA ARG A 214 9.76 8.08 15.87
C ARG A 214 11.06 8.73 16.33
N LEU A 215 12.04 8.85 15.45
CA LEU A 215 13.32 9.51 15.72
C LEU A 215 13.14 11.03 15.92
N HIS A 216 12.27 11.68 15.14
CA HIS A 216 11.89 13.08 15.35
C HIS A 216 11.24 13.28 16.72
N MET A 217 10.23 12.47 17.06
CA MET A 217 9.58 12.49 18.38
C MET A 217 10.57 12.22 19.53
N HIS A 218 11.67 11.53 19.27
CA HIS A 218 12.72 11.29 20.26
C HIS A 218 13.65 12.49 20.44
N ASN A 219 14.13 13.07 19.34
CA ASN A 219 15.26 14.00 19.30
C ASN A 219 14.85 15.49 19.29
N GLN A 220 13.61 15.82 18.91
CA GLN A 220 13.17 17.20 18.75
C GLN A 220 11.94 17.52 19.62
N PRO A 221 11.85 18.75 20.18
CA PRO A 221 10.64 19.20 20.83
C PRO A 221 9.55 19.48 19.78
N GLY A 222 8.41 18.83 19.91
CA GLY A 222 7.28 18.98 18.99
C GLY A 222 6.73 17.65 18.52
N MET A 223 5.77 17.70 17.60
CA MET A 223 5.15 16.52 17.01
C MET A 223 5.12 16.68 15.48
N PRO A 224 5.43 15.62 14.70
CA PRO A 224 5.30 15.68 13.25
C PRO A 224 3.87 16.04 12.85
N GLN A 225 3.73 16.88 11.82
CA GLN A 225 2.41 17.40 11.41
C GLN A 225 1.42 16.28 11.06
N ARG A 226 1.89 15.19 10.45
CA ARG A 226 1.07 14.01 10.13
C ARG A 226 0.51 13.36 11.40
N VAL A 227 1.37 13.10 12.38
CA VAL A 227 1.02 12.52 13.69
C VAL A 227 0.03 13.43 14.44
N ALA A 228 0.24 14.75 14.38
CA ALA A 228 -0.68 15.72 14.98
C ALA A 228 -2.07 15.72 14.31
N LYS A 229 -2.13 15.62 12.97
CA LYS A 229 -3.40 15.47 12.23
C LYS A 229 -4.11 14.16 12.59
N GLU A 230 -3.37 13.06 12.68
CA GLU A 230 -3.92 11.75 13.05
C GLU A 230 -4.47 11.75 14.48
N ALA A 231 -3.77 12.39 15.43
CA ALA A 231 -4.25 12.56 16.79
C ALA A 231 -5.54 13.40 16.87
N LEU A 232 -5.65 14.47 16.06
CA LEU A 232 -6.87 15.28 15.97
C LEU A 232 -8.07 14.49 15.43
N VAL A 233 -7.85 13.67 14.38
CA VAL A 233 -8.90 12.78 13.86
C VAL A 233 -9.29 11.76 14.92
N ALA A 234 -8.32 11.13 15.58
CA ALA A 234 -8.59 10.14 16.61
C ALA A 234 -9.41 10.72 17.77
N LEU A 235 -9.08 11.93 18.24
CA LEU A 235 -9.85 12.64 19.26
C LEU A 235 -11.31 12.89 18.83
N ARG A 236 -11.51 13.29 17.57
CA ARG A 236 -12.86 13.48 17.01
C ARG A 236 -13.63 12.16 16.99
N ASP A 237 -13.04 11.12 16.42
CA ASP A 237 -13.73 9.86 16.21
C ASP A 237 -14.05 9.14 17.54
N ILE A 238 -13.16 9.27 18.53
CA ILE A 238 -13.43 8.84 19.91
C ILE A 238 -14.61 9.59 20.49
N ARG A 239 -14.67 10.92 20.36
CA ARG A 239 -15.81 11.70 20.87
C ARG A 239 -17.14 11.26 20.24
N LEU A 240 -17.13 10.97 18.94
CA LEU A 240 -18.29 10.39 18.23
C LEU A 240 -18.66 9.01 18.75
N ALA A 241 -17.68 8.13 18.97
CA ALA A 241 -17.90 6.81 19.55
C ALA A 241 -18.48 6.91 20.97
N ARG A 242 -17.90 7.75 21.84
CA ARG A 242 -18.38 8.01 23.21
C ARG A 242 -19.82 8.54 23.26
N ALA A 243 -20.24 9.35 22.28
CA ALA A 243 -21.62 9.81 22.18
C ALA A 243 -22.58 8.63 21.91
N ARG A 244 -22.21 7.71 21.03
CA ARG A 244 -23.02 6.51 20.70
C ARG A 244 -23.00 5.47 21.81
N GLU A 245 -21.85 5.27 22.46
CA GLU A 245 -21.66 4.31 23.54
C GLU A 245 -22.68 4.51 24.67
N GLY A 246 -22.95 5.77 25.05
CA GLY A 246 -23.88 6.09 26.13
C GLY A 246 -25.35 5.73 25.85
N ILE A 247 -25.69 5.30 24.63
CA ILE A 247 -27.01 4.69 24.35
C ILE A 247 -27.08 3.27 24.93
N TYR A 248 -25.96 2.53 24.92
CA TYR A 248 -25.92 1.10 25.28
C TYR A 248 -25.29 0.81 26.63
N LEU A 249 -24.21 1.52 26.99
CA LEU A 249 -23.51 1.30 28.26
C LEU A 249 -24.36 1.83 29.42
N GLU A 250 -24.51 1.04 30.49
CA GLU A 250 -25.33 1.43 31.64
C GLU A 250 -24.53 2.20 32.71
N ALA A 251 -23.24 1.94 32.83
CA ALA A 251 -22.36 2.59 33.80
C ALA A 251 -21.73 3.90 33.28
N VAL A 252 -22.22 4.46 32.17
CA VAL A 252 -21.64 5.67 31.55
C VAL A 252 -22.68 6.78 31.47
N SER A 253 -22.29 7.98 31.89
CA SER A 253 -23.06 9.22 31.71
C SER A 253 -22.23 10.21 30.89
N ASN A 254 -22.74 10.61 29.73
CA ASN A 254 -22.06 11.52 28.80
C ASN A 254 -23.04 12.52 28.21
N LEU A 255 -22.69 13.81 28.26
CA LEU A 255 -23.52 14.88 27.70
C LEU A 255 -23.73 14.75 26.19
N ASP A 256 -22.71 14.31 25.44
CA ASP A 256 -22.84 14.14 24.01
C ASP A 256 -23.83 12.99 23.68
N SER A 257 -23.92 11.97 24.54
CA SER A 257 -24.93 10.92 24.43
C SER A 257 -26.34 11.44 24.73
N ASP A 258 -26.49 12.30 25.74
CA ASP A 258 -27.78 12.89 26.07
C ASP A 258 -28.31 13.81 24.97
N ARG A 259 -27.41 14.57 24.32
CA ARG A 259 -27.72 15.34 23.10
C ARG A 259 -28.21 14.43 21.97
N LEU A 260 -27.51 13.31 21.75
CA LEU A 260 -27.87 12.31 20.75
C LEU A 260 -29.25 11.69 21.03
N VAL A 261 -29.54 11.34 22.29
CA VAL A 261 -30.84 10.80 22.71
C VAL A 261 -31.96 11.81 22.46
N LEU A 262 -31.78 13.08 22.83
CA LEU A 262 -32.77 14.13 22.57
C LEU A 262 -33.02 14.35 21.07
N HIS A 263 -31.98 14.24 20.25
CA HIS A 263 -32.11 14.31 18.79
C HIS A 263 -32.89 13.11 18.24
N MET A 264 -32.58 11.88 18.69
CA MET A 264 -33.28 10.66 18.27
C MET A 264 -34.75 10.68 18.68
N LEU A 265 -35.07 11.11 19.90
CA LEU A 265 -36.45 11.26 20.38
C LEU A 265 -37.23 12.28 19.54
N GLY A 266 -36.61 13.43 19.23
CA GLY A 266 -37.23 14.47 18.42
C GLY A 266 -37.59 14.04 17.00
N ASN A 267 -36.91 13.02 16.47
CA ASN A 267 -37.14 12.49 15.12
C ASN A 267 -38.19 11.38 15.05
N LEU A 268 -38.78 10.96 16.18
CA LEU A 268 -39.84 9.95 16.19
C LEU A 268 -41.13 10.47 15.54
N ALA A 269 -41.79 9.64 14.74
CA ALA A 269 -43.00 10.01 14.00
C ALA A 269 -44.12 10.57 14.88
N ASN A 270 -44.30 9.96 16.05
CA ASN A 270 -45.32 10.32 17.03
C ASN A 270 -44.78 11.19 18.18
N TRP A 271 -43.62 11.82 18.00
CA TRP A 271 -43.07 12.74 19.01
C TRP A 271 -43.91 14.03 19.09
N PRO A 272 -44.29 14.48 20.29
CA PRO A 272 -45.05 15.72 20.45
C PRO A 272 -44.20 16.95 20.08
N ARG A 273 -44.47 17.56 18.92
CA ARG A 273 -43.74 18.75 18.41
C ARG A 273 -43.85 20.00 19.29
N GLN A 274 -44.86 20.05 20.16
CA GLN A 274 -45.08 21.16 21.10
C GLN A 274 -44.26 21.00 22.40
N ILE A 275 -43.30 20.08 22.47
CA ILE A 275 -42.43 19.92 23.63
C ILE A 275 -41.02 20.34 23.24
N ALA A 276 -40.44 21.24 24.03
CA ALA A 276 -39.04 21.62 23.93
C ALA A 276 -38.30 21.28 25.22
N PHE A 277 -37.09 20.74 25.08
CA PHE A 277 -36.21 20.41 26.19
C PHE A 277 -34.98 21.30 26.19
N GLU A 278 -34.55 21.72 27.37
CA GLU A 278 -33.32 22.47 27.58
C GLU A 278 -32.52 21.84 28.70
N ILE A 279 -31.29 21.41 28.41
CA ILE A 279 -30.37 20.90 29.41
C ILE A 279 -29.50 22.05 29.93
N ARG A 280 -29.44 22.24 31.25
CA ARG A 280 -28.58 23.22 31.93
C ARG A 280 -27.62 22.54 32.91
N GLN A 281 -26.45 23.12 33.14
CA GLN A 281 -25.48 22.58 34.10
C GLN A 281 -25.72 23.12 35.51
N GLY A 282 -25.86 22.23 36.50
CA GLY A 282 -25.73 22.49 37.95
C GLY A 282 -26.82 23.33 38.62
N ALA A 283 -27.47 24.25 37.90
CA ALA A 283 -28.55 25.09 38.43
C ALA A 283 -29.56 25.47 37.34
N GLY A 284 -30.76 25.88 37.76
CA GLY A 284 -31.84 26.32 36.87
C GLY A 284 -31.50 27.57 36.05
N ASP A 285 -30.55 28.39 36.50
CA ASP A 285 -29.99 29.57 35.82
C ASP A 285 -28.57 29.32 35.24
N GLY A 286 -28.10 28.07 35.28
CA GLY A 286 -26.79 27.67 34.76
C GLY A 286 -26.68 27.74 33.23
N PRO A 287 -25.46 27.57 32.68
CA PRO A 287 -25.23 27.63 31.25
C PRO A 287 -26.02 26.53 30.51
N VAL A 288 -26.60 26.93 29.37
CA VAL A 288 -27.37 26.02 28.50
C VAL A 288 -26.41 25.09 27.77
N LEU A 289 -26.56 23.79 28.03
CA LEU A 289 -25.75 22.74 27.44
C LEU A 289 -26.36 22.18 26.16
N SER A 290 -27.69 22.10 26.08
CA SER A 290 -28.37 21.58 24.89
C SER A 290 -29.80 22.08 24.83
N THR A 291 -30.33 22.22 23.62
CA THR A 291 -31.73 22.55 23.35
C THR A 291 -32.27 21.62 22.27
N SER A 292 -33.47 21.09 22.47
CA SER A 292 -34.18 20.25 21.51
C SER A 292 -35.65 20.68 21.39
N GLY A 293 -36.19 20.71 20.17
CA GLY A 293 -37.55 21.18 19.87
C GLY A 293 -37.63 22.65 19.42
N ASP A 294 -38.82 23.09 19.03
CA ASP A 294 -39.05 24.46 18.56
C ASP A 294 -38.87 25.47 19.71
N ALA A 295 -38.07 26.51 19.48
CA ALA A 295 -37.85 27.59 20.42
C ALA A 295 -39.15 28.36 20.77
N ARG A 296 -40.17 28.30 19.91
CA ARG A 296 -41.51 28.90 20.11
C ARG A 296 -42.50 27.96 20.79
N SER A 297 -42.07 26.76 21.18
CA SER A 297 -42.90 25.77 21.83
C SER A 297 -43.48 26.28 23.16
N PRO A 298 -44.79 26.11 23.41
CA PRO A 298 -45.41 26.54 24.68
C PRO A 298 -45.05 25.64 25.87
N PHE A 299 -44.60 24.40 25.63
CA PHE A 299 -44.21 23.46 26.69
C PHE A 299 -42.70 23.26 26.70
N ARG A 300 -41.98 24.22 27.32
CA ARG A 300 -40.53 24.18 27.50
C ARG A 300 -40.19 23.58 28.87
N HIS A 301 -39.43 22.50 28.88
CA HIS A 301 -38.98 21.82 30.10
C HIS A 301 -37.47 21.96 30.27
N ILE A 302 -37.05 22.43 31.44
CA ILE A 302 -35.64 22.61 31.77
C ILE A 302 -35.19 21.43 32.63
N LEU A 303 -34.15 20.74 32.15
CA LEU A 303 -33.49 19.62 32.80
C LEU A 303 -32.13 20.09 33.33
N ILE A 304 -31.95 20.07 34.64
CA ILE A 304 -30.70 20.44 35.31
C ILE A 304 -29.86 19.17 35.44
N ARG A 305 -28.68 19.17 34.83
CA ARG A 305 -27.69 18.10 34.94
C ARG A 305 -26.85 18.29 36.21
N GLU A 306 -26.90 17.30 37.09
CA GLU A 306 -26.09 17.16 38.30
C GLU A 306 -25.11 15.97 38.14
N ASP A 307 -24.22 15.78 39.13
CA ASP A 307 -23.22 14.69 39.11
C ASP A 307 -23.86 13.29 39.19
N ASP A 308 -25.05 13.18 39.78
CA ASP A 308 -25.77 11.91 40.01
C ASP A 308 -27.02 11.74 39.11
N GLY A 309 -27.26 12.66 38.16
CA GLY A 309 -28.34 12.54 37.18
C GLY A 309 -29.00 13.86 36.78
N TYR A 310 -30.31 13.80 36.52
CA TYR A 310 -31.13 14.93 36.06
C TYR A 310 -32.22 15.30 37.05
N VAL A 311 -32.39 16.62 37.24
CA VAL A 311 -33.49 17.22 38.01
C VAL A 311 -34.35 18.09 37.09
N ILE A 312 -35.67 17.97 37.17
CA ILE A 312 -36.59 18.79 36.36
C ILE A 312 -36.88 20.08 37.11
N GLN A 313 -36.72 21.23 36.45
CA GLN A 313 -37.17 22.51 36.99
C GLN A 313 -38.68 22.63 36.77
N SER A 314 -39.48 22.10 37.70
CA SER A 314 -40.93 22.24 37.74
C SER A 314 -41.38 22.65 39.14
N SER A 315 -42.45 23.44 39.22
CA SER A 315 -43.03 23.96 40.47
C SER A 315 -43.65 22.88 41.36
N ASP A 316 -43.89 21.66 40.85
CA ASP A 316 -44.73 20.65 41.52
C ASP A 316 -44.34 19.18 41.28
N ALA A 317 -43.16 18.89 40.72
CA ALA A 317 -42.74 17.52 40.44
C ALA A 317 -41.40 17.18 41.11
N GLN A 318 -41.43 16.65 42.33
CA GLN A 318 -40.30 15.85 42.83
C GLN A 318 -40.20 14.58 41.99
N ILE A 319 -39.04 14.36 41.37
CA ILE A 319 -38.68 13.06 40.81
C ILE A 319 -38.72 12.05 41.97
N PRO A 320 -39.47 10.93 41.87
CA PRO A 320 -39.44 9.89 42.90
C PRO A 320 -37.99 9.46 43.19
N GLU A 321 -37.67 8.96 44.38
CA GLU A 321 -36.33 8.49 44.82
C GLU A 321 -35.70 7.34 43.98
N GLY A 322 -36.16 7.12 42.74
CA GLY A 322 -35.60 6.20 41.74
C GLY A 322 -34.55 6.83 40.82
N SER A 323 -34.21 6.11 39.74
CA SER A 323 -33.14 6.47 38.78
C SER A 323 -33.28 7.89 38.23
N LYS A 324 -32.30 8.74 38.53
CA LYS A 324 -32.15 10.12 38.00
C LYS A 324 -31.62 10.15 36.55
N ASP A 325 -31.94 9.16 35.72
CA ASP A 325 -31.45 9.12 34.34
C ASP A 325 -32.29 10.03 33.41
N LEU A 326 -31.72 10.38 32.25
CA LEU A 326 -32.38 11.25 31.27
C LEU A 326 -33.74 10.69 30.85
N TYR A 327 -33.83 9.38 30.64
CA TYR A 327 -35.04 8.72 30.19
C TYR A 327 -36.17 8.83 31.22
N SER A 328 -35.88 8.66 32.52
CA SER A 328 -36.88 8.83 33.57
C SER A 328 -37.34 10.29 33.67
N ALA A 329 -36.42 11.25 33.54
CA ALA A 329 -36.77 12.66 33.54
C ALA A 329 -37.70 13.03 32.37
N ILE A 330 -37.41 12.54 31.16
CA ILE A 330 -38.26 12.76 29.98
C ILE A 330 -39.61 12.07 30.15
N TRP A 331 -39.65 10.82 30.65
CA TRP A 331 -40.89 10.08 30.84
C TRP A 331 -41.87 10.79 31.78
N LEU A 332 -41.35 11.37 32.87
CA LEU A 332 -42.15 12.12 33.85
C LEU A 332 -42.80 13.37 33.25
N VAL A 333 -42.12 14.02 32.30
CA VAL A 333 -42.62 15.20 31.59
C VAL A 333 -43.73 14.86 30.57
N LEU A 334 -43.72 13.66 29.99
CA LEU A 334 -44.70 13.26 28.98
C LEU A 334 -46.09 13.01 29.59
N LEU A 335 -47.14 13.63 29.02
CA LEU A 335 -48.53 13.36 29.37
C LEU A 335 -48.96 11.93 28.99
N PRO A 336 -49.96 11.33 29.67
CA PRO A 336 -50.45 9.98 29.35
C PRO A 336 -50.87 9.78 27.88
N GLY A 337 -51.40 10.82 27.23
CA GLY A 337 -51.75 10.79 25.81
C GLY A 337 -50.52 10.67 24.90
N HIS A 338 -49.45 11.40 25.19
CA HIS A 338 -48.18 11.31 24.46
C HIS A 338 -47.54 9.93 24.63
N ARG A 339 -47.60 9.37 25.84
CA ARG A 339 -47.09 8.02 26.13
C ARG A 339 -47.79 6.94 25.31
N ARG A 340 -49.13 7.04 25.14
CA ARG A 340 -49.89 6.12 24.28
C ARG A 340 -49.49 6.22 22.81
N LEU A 341 -49.30 7.43 22.29
CA LEU A 341 -48.90 7.65 20.89
C LEU A 341 -47.51 7.10 20.57
N LEU A 342 -46.60 7.11 21.55
CA LEU A 342 -45.27 6.53 21.44
C LEU A 342 -45.25 5.01 21.69
N GLY A 343 -46.35 4.40 22.13
CA GLY A 343 -46.40 2.98 22.51
C GLY A 343 -45.73 2.66 23.85
N VAL A 344 -45.44 3.67 24.68
CA VAL A 344 -44.65 3.56 25.92
C VAL A 344 -45.54 3.85 27.14
N THR A 345 -46.62 3.07 27.31
CA THR A 345 -47.61 3.30 28.37
C THR A 345 -47.18 2.80 29.74
N GLU A 346 -46.37 1.75 29.79
CA GLU A 346 -45.86 1.09 31.00
C GLU A 346 -44.32 0.96 30.93
N GLY A 347 -43.65 0.79 32.07
CA GLY A 347 -42.19 0.57 32.13
C GLY A 347 -41.31 1.82 32.32
N GLY A 348 -41.90 3.00 32.50
CA GLY A 348 -41.15 4.21 32.90
C GLY A 348 -40.08 4.67 31.91
N GLY A 349 -39.00 5.26 32.41
CA GLY A 349 -37.83 5.65 31.61
C GLY A 349 -37.17 4.49 30.87
N ALA A 350 -37.14 3.29 31.47
CA ALA A 350 -36.55 2.11 30.83
C ALA A 350 -37.24 1.74 29.50
N ALA A 351 -38.54 1.97 29.38
CA ALA A 351 -39.27 1.69 28.14
C ALA A 351 -38.94 2.71 27.03
N LEU A 352 -38.69 3.99 27.37
CA LEU A 352 -38.14 4.97 26.42
C LEU A 352 -36.71 4.60 25.99
N GLN A 353 -35.90 4.12 26.93
CA GLN A 353 -34.54 3.68 26.64
C GLN A 353 -34.52 2.48 25.69
N GLN A 354 -35.41 1.50 25.89
CA GLN A 354 -35.56 0.37 24.97
C GLN A 354 -36.01 0.82 23.57
N LEU A 355 -36.95 1.77 23.49
CA LEU A 355 -37.38 2.35 22.22
C LEU A 355 -36.20 3.01 21.48
N ILE A 356 -35.39 3.81 22.17
CA ILE A 356 -34.20 4.44 21.56
C ILE A 356 -33.15 3.39 21.15
N ARG A 357 -32.92 2.36 21.96
CA ARG A 357 -31.97 1.28 21.65
C ARG A 357 -32.39 0.43 20.44
N ALA A 358 -33.69 0.38 20.13
CA ALA A 358 -34.23 -0.32 18.97
C ALA A 358 -34.11 0.47 17.66
N LEU A 359 -33.88 1.79 17.72
CA LEU A 359 -33.70 2.63 16.54
C LEU A 359 -32.30 2.45 15.93
N PRO A 360 -32.17 2.58 14.60
CA PRO A 360 -30.87 2.69 13.95
C PRO A 360 -30.07 3.87 14.49
N LEU A 361 -28.79 3.64 14.80
CA LEU A 361 -27.88 4.72 15.20
C LEU A 361 -27.63 5.69 14.03
N PRO A 362 -27.65 7.02 14.27
CA PRO A 362 -27.26 7.99 13.25
C PRO A 362 -25.83 7.73 12.72
N SER A 363 -25.51 8.15 11.47
CA SER A 363 -24.12 8.11 10.96
C SER A 363 -23.16 8.92 11.81
N HIS A 364 -21.86 8.62 11.73
CA HIS A 364 -20.84 9.47 12.35
C HIS A 364 -20.92 10.90 11.83
N HIS A 365 -21.32 11.09 10.57
CA HIS A 365 -21.55 12.40 9.97
C HIS A 365 -22.71 13.14 10.67
N ALA A 366 -23.87 12.51 10.82
CA ALA A 366 -25.01 13.10 11.52
C ALA A 366 -24.69 13.45 12.98
N VAL A 367 -23.94 12.57 13.67
CA VAL A 367 -23.48 12.85 15.05
C VAL A 367 -22.44 13.99 15.07
N ASN A 368 -21.57 14.09 14.06
CA ASN A 368 -20.59 15.17 13.93
C ASN A 368 -21.28 16.54 13.80
N GLU A 369 -22.28 16.62 12.92
CA GLU A 369 -23.12 17.81 12.74
C GLU A 369 -23.87 18.17 14.04
N LEU A 370 -24.49 17.18 14.69
CA LEU A 370 -25.22 17.40 15.95
C LEU A 370 -24.32 17.96 17.06
N LEU A 371 -23.08 17.50 17.14
CA LEU A 371 -22.12 17.94 18.16
C LEU A 371 -21.39 19.24 17.78
N GLY A 372 -21.66 19.82 16.60
CA GLY A 372 -21.03 21.04 16.12
C GLY A 372 -19.51 20.92 15.97
N LEU A 373 -19.03 19.72 15.61
CA LEU A 373 -17.60 19.47 15.48
C LEU A 373 -17.11 20.05 14.15
N PRO A 374 -16.00 20.82 14.14
CA PRO A 374 -15.52 21.48 12.93
C PRO A 374 -15.21 20.45 11.84
N THR A 375 -15.66 20.72 10.62
CA THR A 375 -15.25 19.98 9.43
C THR A 375 -13.76 20.21 9.23
N LEU A 376 -12.93 19.24 9.63
CA LEU A 376 -11.50 19.26 9.31
C LEU A 376 -11.40 19.30 7.78
N PRO A 377 -10.68 20.27 7.16
CA PRO A 377 -10.52 20.33 5.72
C PRO A 377 -9.94 18.99 5.24
N VAL A 378 -10.80 18.21 4.59
CA VAL A 378 -10.53 16.87 4.08
C VAL A 378 -9.65 17.03 2.84
N THR A 379 -8.36 17.30 3.03
CA THR A 379 -7.33 16.92 2.04
C THR A 379 -6.93 15.45 2.20
N ALA A 380 -7.65 14.71 3.04
CA ALA A 380 -7.46 13.29 3.30
C ALA A 380 -8.83 12.65 3.42
N ASP A 381 -9.17 11.84 2.42
CA ASP A 381 -10.37 11.01 2.33
C ASP A 381 -10.77 10.44 3.72
N PRO A 382 -12.04 10.57 4.18
CA PRO A 382 -12.48 9.98 5.45
C PRO A 382 -12.28 8.46 5.51
N ALA A 383 -12.11 7.79 4.36
CA ALA A 383 -11.57 6.44 4.30
C ALA A 383 -10.11 6.40 4.79
N ILE A 384 -9.20 7.23 4.31
CA ILE A 384 -7.79 7.20 4.75
C ILE A 384 -7.61 7.50 6.25
N ALA A 385 -8.52 8.27 6.87
CA ALA A 385 -8.46 8.60 8.29
C ALA A 385 -9.04 7.50 9.21
N ARG A 386 -10.06 6.75 8.74
CA ARG A 386 -10.60 5.55 9.40
C ARG A 386 -9.78 4.29 9.11
N TYR A 387 -9.10 4.28 7.98
CA TYR A 387 -8.32 3.20 7.40
C TYR A 387 -6.83 3.55 7.36
N GLY A 388 -6.37 4.38 8.30
CA GLY A 388 -4.98 4.87 8.43
C GLY A 388 -3.96 3.80 8.83
N GLN A 389 -4.04 2.61 8.21
CA GLN A 389 -2.96 1.63 8.09
C GLN A 389 -2.42 1.57 6.65
N THR A 390 -2.60 2.64 5.88
CA THR A 390 -1.87 2.82 4.63
C THR A 390 -0.55 3.50 4.94
N GLY A 391 0.47 2.70 5.26
CA GLY A 391 1.86 3.13 5.18
C GLY A 391 2.15 3.55 3.74
N HIS A 392 2.05 4.84 3.46
CA HIS A 392 2.63 5.44 2.27
C HIS A 392 3.76 6.34 2.74
N LEU A 393 4.98 5.88 2.52
CA LEU A 393 6.14 6.75 2.39
C LEU A 393 5.79 7.73 1.25
N ARG A 394 5.46 8.98 1.58
CA ARG A 394 5.39 10.08 0.60
C ARG A 394 6.61 10.96 0.78
N GLY A 395 7.62 10.72 -0.06
CA GLY A 395 8.46 11.78 -0.60
C GLY A 395 7.93 12.16 -1.98
N GLY A 396 7.55 13.43 -2.16
CA GLY A 396 7.45 14.12 -3.46
C GLY A 396 6.28 13.79 -4.39
N GLY A 397 5.42 14.80 -4.62
CA GLY A 397 4.78 15.09 -5.93
C GLY A 397 3.71 14.13 -6.46
N ASP A 398 2.45 14.38 -6.11
CA ASP A 398 1.31 14.60 -7.03
C ASP A 398 -0.05 14.27 -6.38
N ASP A 399 -1.01 15.12 -6.74
CA ASP A 399 -2.39 15.20 -6.27
C ASP A 399 -3.27 14.09 -6.87
N ASN A 400 -4.19 13.57 -6.04
CA ASN A 400 -5.48 12.94 -6.40
C ASN A 400 -5.45 11.57 -7.13
N LEU A 401 -6.28 10.55 -6.88
CA LEU A 401 -7.47 10.30 -6.07
C LEU A 401 -7.60 8.76 -5.91
N LEU A 402 -7.81 8.23 -4.70
CA LEU A 402 -8.17 6.82 -4.48
C LEU A 402 -9.69 6.66 -4.63
N SER A 403 -10.16 6.38 -5.85
CA SER A 403 -11.28 5.45 -5.98
C SER A 403 -10.76 4.02 -5.80
N PRO A 404 -11.60 3.00 -5.53
CA PRO A 404 -11.17 1.62 -5.55
C PRO A 404 -10.77 1.29 -6.98
N ASN A 405 -9.49 1.48 -7.28
CA ASN A 405 -8.97 1.23 -8.60
C ASN A 405 -9.29 -0.22 -8.95
N SER A 406 -10.04 -0.41 -10.02
CA SER A 406 -10.33 -1.72 -10.60
C SER A 406 -9.02 -2.51 -10.76
N VAL A 407 -9.06 -3.85 -10.80
CA VAL A 407 -7.85 -4.67 -11.04
C VAL A 407 -7.07 -4.13 -12.27
N VAL A 408 -7.78 -3.59 -13.25
CA VAL A 408 -7.25 -2.88 -14.43
C VAL A 408 -6.43 -1.64 -14.05
N GLU A 409 -6.93 -0.76 -13.20
CA GLU A 409 -6.21 0.44 -12.78
C GLU A 409 -5.01 0.15 -11.87
N ARG A 410 -5.06 -0.91 -11.05
CA ARG A 410 -3.88 -1.38 -10.30
C ARG A 410 -2.79 -1.89 -11.24
N VAL A 411 -3.17 -2.67 -12.25
CA VAL A 411 -2.25 -3.11 -13.32
C VAL A 411 -1.70 -1.90 -14.08
N ARG A 412 -2.53 -0.91 -14.44
CA ARG A 412 -2.05 0.32 -15.10
C ARG A 412 -1.10 1.15 -14.23
N ASN A 413 -1.26 1.15 -12.91
CA ASN A 413 -0.34 1.84 -12.01
C ASN A 413 1.04 1.15 -11.94
N LEU A 414 1.06 -0.19 -12.01
CA LEU A 414 2.30 -0.95 -12.10
C LEU A 414 2.97 -0.80 -13.48
N TYR A 415 2.15 -0.78 -14.53
CA TYR A 415 2.55 -0.79 -15.93
C TYR A 415 1.90 0.37 -16.72
N PRO A 416 2.40 1.62 -16.57
CA PRO A 416 1.76 2.79 -17.18
C PRO A 416 1.80 2.80 -18.71
N HIS A 417 2.72 2.04 -19.31
CA HIS A 417 2.94 1.97 -20.75
C HIS A 417 2.29 0.75 -21.42
N LEU A 418 1.51 -0.03 -20.66
CA LEU A 418 0.85 -1.24 -21.16
C LEU A 418 -0.40 -0.87 -21.98
N PRO A 419 -0.53 -1.30 -23.25
CA PRO A 419 -1.76 -1.12 -24.01
C PRO A 419 -2.90 -1.95 -23.40
N ASP A 420 -4.13 -1.48 -23.62
CA ASP A 420 -5.32 -2.01 -22.95
C ASP A 420 -5.60 -3.49 -23.25
N GLU A 421 -5.29 -3.94 -24.46
CA GLU A 421 -5.43 -5.35 -24.87
C GLU A 421 -4.52 -6.27 -24.03
N GLU A 422 -3.31 -5.81 -23.71
CA GLU A 422 -2.33 -6.57 -22.93
C GLU A 422 -2.60 -6.47 -21.42
N VAL A 423 -3.20 -5.38 -20.94
CA VAL A 423 -3.73 -5.29 -19.57
C VAL A 423 -4.76 -6.39 -19.33
N THR A 424 -5.69 -6.59 -20.27
CA THR A 424 -6.68 -7.68 -20.17
C THR A 424 -6.03 -9.07 -20.24
N ALA A 425 -5.05 -9.27 -21.13
CA ALA A 425 -4.31 -10.52 -21.23
C ALA A 425 -3.56 -10.82 -19.92
N PHE A 426 -2.89 -9.83 -19.34
CA PHE A 426 -2.19 -9.93 -18.06
C PHE A 426 -3.12 -10.36 -16.93
N ILE A 427 -4.32 -9.76 -16.86
CA ILE A 427 -5.34 -10.11 -15.86
C ILE A 427 -5.83 -11.55 -16.06
N THR A 428 -6.17 -11.94 -17.29
CA THR A 428 -6.71 -13.28 -17.57
C THR A 428 -5.70 -14.41 -17.42
N GLU A 429 -4.44 -14.19 -17.83
CA GLU A 429 -3.42 -15.25 -17.87
C GLU A 429 -2.60 -15.35 -16.58
N ARG A 430 -2.22 -14.21 -15.99
CA ARG A 430 -1.25 -14.15 -14.87
C ARG A 430 -1.91 -13.94 -13.51
N LEU A 431 -3.02 -13.20 -13.47
CA LEU A 431 -3.73 -12.89 -12.22
C LEU A 431 -4.82 -13.92 -11.86
N LYS A 432 -5.34 -14.69 -12.82
CA LYS A 432 -6.29 -15.81 -12.63
C LYS A 432 -7.24 -15.63 -11.44
N SER A 433 -7.18 -16.50 -10.41
CA SER A 433 -8.07 -16.47 -9.24
C SER A 433 -7.53 -15.66 -8.05
N ASP A 434 -6.21 -15.48 -7.93
CA ASP A 434 -5.53 -14.77 -6.83
C ASP A 434 -4.93 -13.44 -7.31
N SER A 435 -5.76 -12.61 -7.94
CA SER A 435 -5.32 -11.37 -8.57
C SER A 435 -4.78 -10.34 -7.56
N SER A 436 -5.29 -10.34 -6.32
CA SER A 436 -4.91 -9.34 -5.33
C SER A 436 -3.54 -9.61 -4.70
N ASP A 437 -3.19 -10.87 -4.43
CA ASP A 437 -1.93 -11.23 -3.77
C ASP A 437 -0.73 -11.09 -4.70
N VAL A 438 -0.90 -11.42 -5.98
CA VAL A 438 0.12 -11.22 -7.01
C VAL A 438 0.35 -9.73 -7.25
N LEU A 439 -0.72 -8.93 -7.37
CA LEU A 439 -0.61 -7.48 -7.51
C LEU A 439 0.04 -6.84 -6.29
N PHE A 440 -0.36 -7.25 -5.08
CA PHE A 440 0.24 -6.72 -3.85
C PHE A 440 1.74 -7.01 -3.75
N ARG A 441 2.16 -8.23 -4.13
CA ARG A 441 3.60 -8.58 -4.18
C ARG A 441 4.35 -7.71 -5.19
N LEU A 442 3.82 -7.52 -6.39
CA LEU A 442 4.46 -6.68 -7.41
C LEU A 442 4.49 -5.20 -7.01
N GLU A 443 3.41 -4.68 -6.41
CA GLU A 443 3.35 -3.32 -5.85
C GLU A 443 4.41 -3.13 -4.75
N THR A 444 4.58 -4.15 -3.90
CA THR A 444 5.60 -4.15 -2.84
C THR A 444 7.02 -4.19 -3.43
N GLU A 445 7.29 -5.09 -4.39
CA GLU A 445 8.59 -5.16 -5.07
C GLU A 445 8.96 -3.83 -5.76
N LEU A 446 8.02 -3.19 -6.47
CA LEU A 446 8.24 -1.90 -7.11
C LEU A 446 8.52 -0.80 -6.08
N ALA A 447 7.78 -0.80 -4.96
CA ALA A 447 7.98 0.16 -3.88
C ALA A 447 9.37 0.01 -3.26
N THR A 448 9.80 -1.22 -2.95
CA THR A 448 11.14 -1.51 -2.42
C THR A 448 12.23 -1.09 -3.42
N LEU A 449 12.08 -1.41 -4.71
CA LEU A 449 13.02 -0.98 -5.74
C LEU A 449 13.17 0.55 -5.79
N ARG A 450 12.04 1.28 -5.76
CA ARG A 450 12.05 2.75 -5.75
C ARG A 450 12.74 3.32 -4.51
N GLU A 451 12.53 2.70 -3.35
CA GLU A 451 13.17 3.11 -2.10
C GLU A 451 14.69 2.87 -2.14
N GLU A 452 15.14 1.68 -2.56
CA GLU A 452 16.56 1.34 -2.70
C GLU A 452 17.27 2.28 -3.68
N LEU A 453 16.66 2.54 -4.84
CA LEU A 453 17.20 3.49 -5.83
C LEU A 453 17.21 4.93 -5.30
N ALA A 454 16.19 5.36 -4.56
CA ALA A 454 16.13 6.70 -3.97
C ALA A 454 17.24 6.90 -2.92
N VAL A 455 17.46 5.91 -2.04
CA VAL A 455 18.57 5.93 -1.07
C VAL A 455 19.90 5.99 -1.80
N TRP A 456 20.11 5.14 -2.81
CA TRP A 456 21.36 5.11 -3.57
C TRP A 456 21.64 6.41 -4.35
N THR A 457 20.60 7.05 -4.92
CA THR A 457 20.76 8.36 -5.58
C THR A 457 21.13 9.46 -4.57
N ALA A 458 20.58 9.40 -3.35
CA ALA A 458 20.87 10.36 -2.29
C ALA A 458 22.27 10.16 -1.68
N GLU A 459 22.72 8.93 -1.47
CA GLU A 459 24.03 8.60 -0.89
C GLU A 459 25.21 9.10 -1.74
N GLY A 460 25.03 9.23 -3.05
CA GLY A 460 26.03 9.80 -3.98
C GLY A 460 26.40 11.26 -3.71
N THR A 461 25.73 11.92 -2.77
CA THR A 461 26.00 13.31 -2.37
C THR A 461 26.96 13.44 -1.18
N LEU A 462 27.32 12.33 -0.52
CA LEU A 462 28.24 12.36 0.61
C LEU A 462 29.66 12.69 0.11
N PRO A 463 30.29 13.79 0.58
CA PRO A 463 31.67 14.07 0.24
C PRO A 463 32.56 12.98 0.86
N HIS A 464 32.97 12.01 0.06
CA HIS A 464 34.10 11.18 0.43
C HIS A 464 35.35 12.06 0.50
N THR A 465 36.18 11.77 1.50
CA THR A 465 37.37 12.47 2.01
C THR A 465 38.14 13.38 1.03
N PRO A 466 38.75 14.48 1.52
CA PRO A 466 39.56 15.40 0.72
C PRO A 466 40.89 14.76 0.34
N THR A 467 40.84 13.84 -0.62
CA THR A 467 42.01 13.37 -1.35
C THR A 467 41.84 13.87 -2.78
N ALA A 468 42.85 14.61 -3.24
CA ALA A 468 42.91 15.33 -4.51
C ALA A 468 42.00 14.71 -5.58
N GLN A 469 40.89 15.40 -5.88
CA GLN A 469 40.03 15.01 -6.99
C GLN A 469 40.87 15.10 -8.27
N PRO A 470 40.87 14.05 -9.12
CA PRO A 470 41.46 14.17 -10.44
C PRO A 470 40.76 15.30 -11.21
N GLU A 471 41.52 16.11 -11.94
CA GLU A 471 40.99 17.09 -12.88
C GLU A 471 40.05 16.35 -13.87
N GLY A 472 38.74 16.60 -13.78
CA GLY A 472 37.72 15.92 -14.59
C GLY A 472 36.64 15.16 -13.81
N ALA A 473 36.69 15.10 -12.47
CA ALA A 473 35.64 14.44 -11.68
C ALA A 473 34.26 15.13 -11.86
N PRO A 474 33.18 14.37 -12.12
CA PRO A 474 31.85 14.93 -12.32
C PRO A 474 31.38 15.69 -11.08
N THR A 475 30.77 16.87 -11.30
CA THR A 475 30.24 17.71 -10.21
C THR A 475 29.24 16.91 -9.37
N PRO A 476 29.10 17.19 -8.05
CA PRO A 476 28.13 16.48 -7.21
C PRO A 476 26.68 16.53 -7.74
N ALA A 477 26.31 17.64 -8.39
CA ALA A 477 25.01 17.77 -9.06
C ALA A 477 24.91 16.89 -10.32
N GLY A 478 25.98 16.83 -11.14
CA GLY A 478 26.06 15.94 -12.30
C GLY A 478 26.01 14.46 -11.91
N GLN A 479 26.71 14.07 -10.83
CA GLN A 479 26.66 12.70 -10.30
C GLN A 479 25.26 12.31 -9.85
N ARG A 480 24.55 13.22 -9.18
CA ARG A 480 23.16 12.97 -8.77
C ARG A 480 22.25 12.77 -9.99
N GLN A 481 22.37 13.63 -11.00
CA GLN A 481 21.58 13.54 -12.22
C GLN A 481 21.84 12.23 -12.99
N ALA A 482 23.12 11.85 -13.13
CA ALA A 482 23.54 10.58 -13.70
C ALA A 482 22.91 9.37 -13.01
N ARG A 483 22.97 9.35 -11.67
CA ARG A 483 22.33 8.31 -10.85
C ARG A 483 20.81 8.32 -10.97
N GLU A 484 20.18 9.49 -11.02
CA GLU A 484 18.73 9.62 -11.25
C GLU A 484 18.32 9.06 -12.62
N GLN A 485 19.10 9.30 -13.68
CA GLN A 485 18.87 8.73 -15.01
C GLN A 485 19.03 7.20 -15.01
N PHE A 486 20.07 6.68 -14.36
CA PHE A 486 20.29 5.25 -14.20
C PHE A 486 19.12 4.57 -13.45
N SER A 487 18.72 5.13 -12.31
CA SER A 487 17.57 4.66 -11.51
C SER A 487 16.27 4.67 -12.31
N THR A 488 16.02 5.75 -13.06
CA THR A 488 14.82 5.86 -13.91
C THR A 488 14.79 4.77 -14.98
N LYS A 489 15.94 4.47 -15.61
CA LYS A 489 16.04 3.42 -16.63
C LYS A 489 15.85 2.02 -16.03
N LEU A 490 16.44 1.74 -14.87
CA LEU A 490 16.23 0.47 -14.16
C LEU A 490 14.77 0.27 -13.75
N GLN A 491 14.15 1.32 -13.20
CA GLN A 491 12.73 1.28 -12.85
C GLN A 491 11.86 1.06 -14.09
N ALA A 492 12.16 1.73 -15.22
CA ALA A 492 11.41 1.56 -16.46
C ALA A 492 11.48 0.12 -16.97
N ILE A 493 12.65 -0.53 -16.89
CA ILE A 493 12.81 -1.94 -17.27
C ILE A 493 12.06 -2.86 -16.32
N TRP A 494 12.15 -2.61 -15.01
CA TRP A 494 11.31 -3.31 -14.04
C TRP A 494 9.83 -3.14 -14.32
N GLN A 495 9.38 -1.95 -14.68
CA GLN A 495 7.99 -1.68 -15.08
C GLN A 495 7.65 -2.14 -16.49
N ARG A 496 8.57 -2.79 -17.21
CA ARG A 496 8.26 -3.59 -18.41
C ARG A 496 8.14 -5.09 -18.09
N LYS A 497 8.36 -5.49 -16.83
CA LYS A 497 8.19 -6.86 -16.33
C LYS A 497 6.78 -7.37 -16.62
N SER A 498 6.62 -8.12 -17.72
CA SER A 498 5.41 -8.88 -18.12
C SER A 498 4.49 -8.19 -19.12
N VAL A 499 4.91 -8.16 -20.39
CA VAL A 499 4.02 -7.76 -21.48
C VAL A 499 4.07 -8.69 -22.70
N SER A 500 5.23 -9.07 -23.20
CA SER A 500 5.30 -9.76 -24.49
C SER A 500 5.29 -11.28 -24.36
N LYS A 501 4.11 -11.87 -24.60
CA LYS A 501 4.00 -13.25 -25.13
C LYS A 501 4.05 -13.27 -26.66
N TRP A 502 4.16 -12.09 -27.29
CA TRP A 502 4.16 -11.86 -28.73
C TRP A 502 5.28 -10.87 -29.10
N ASP A 503 6.49 -11.42 -29.31
CA ASP A 503 7.69 -10.87 -29.97
C ASP A 503 8.30 -9.50 -29.56
N GLU A 504 9.65 -9.50 -29.49
CA GLU A 504 10.59 -8.38 -29.76
C GLU A 504 10.62 -7.13 -28.83
N GLY A 505 10.29 -7.24 -27.53
CA GLY A 505 10.39 -6.13 -26.58
C GLY A 505 11.63 -6.15 -25.67
N ASP A 506 12.68 -5.38 -26.00
CA ASP A 506 13.92 -5.05 -25.24
C ASP A 506 14.19 -5.87 -23.95
N ASP A 507 14.69 -7.11 -24.10
CA ASP A 507 15.37 -7.85 -23.02
C ASP A 507 16.81 -7.33 -22.76
N HIS A 508 17.13 -6.19 -23.37
CA HIS A 508 18.44 -5.57 -23.45
C HIS A 508 18.52 -4.31 -22.57
N PHE A 509 19.44 -4.31 -21.61
CA PHE A 509 19.83 -3.12 -20.87
C PHE A 509 21.25 -2.72 -21.24
N SER A 510 21.39 -1.69 -22.07
CA SER A 510 22.65 -0.97 -22.24
C SER A 510 22.64 0.36 -21.49
N HIS A 511 23.69 0.67 -20.74
CA HIS A 511 23.84 1.99 -20.15
C HIS A 511 25.31 2.43 -20.07
N TYR A 512 25.54 3.70 -20.37
CA TYR A 512 26.82 4.35 -20.18
C TYR A 512 26.88 4.94 -18.76
N VAL A 513 27.79 4.43 -17.93
CA VAL A 513 27.95 4.80 -16.52
C VAL A 513 28.88 6.01 -16.42
N ASP A 514 28.31 7.15 -16.06
CA ASP A 514 28.97 8.46 -15.93
C ASP A 514 29.04 8.96 -14.48
N PHE A 515 28.76 8.09 -13.52
CA PHE A 515 28.85 8.37 -12.09
C PHE A 515 29.96 7.58 -11.39
N SER A 516 30.39 8.07 -10.23
CA SER A 516 31.38 7.41 -9.36
C SER A 516 30.71 6.55 -8.29
N GLY A 517 31.41 5.55 -7.76
CA GLY A 517 30.96 4.74 -6.62
C GLY A 517 30.38 3.37 -6.99
N GLU A 518 29.84 2.67 -6.00
CA GLU A 518 29.25 1.33 -6.20
C GLU A 518 27.89 1.44 -6.91
N LEU A 519 27.62 0.53 -7.86
CA LEU A 519 26.29 0.31 -8.42
C LEU A 519 25.28 -0.09 -7.32
N PRO A 520 23.98 0.16 -7.52
CA PRO A 520 22.99 -0.07 -6.48
C PRO A 520 22.88 -1.55 -6.14
N ARG A 521 22.69 -1.85 -4.85
CA ARG A 521 22.32 -3.19 -4.40
C ARG A 521 20.80 -3.29 -4.42
N LEU A 522 20.27 -4.24 -5.18
CA LEU A 522 18.85 -4.37 -5.40
C LEU A 522 18.35 -5.68 -4.77
N SER A 523 17.23 -5.61 -4.06
CA SER A 523 16.52 -6.82 -3.59
C SER A 523 15.60 -7.40 -4.66
N SER A 524 15.27 -6.60 -5.69
CA SER A 524 14.39 -6.98 -6.80
C SER A 524 15.13 -7.77 -7.88
N ARG A 525 14.50 -8.85 -8.38
CA ARG A 525 15.04 -9.67 -9.47
C ARG A 525 14.52 -9.26 -10.85
N PHE A 526 15.43 -9.23 -11.82
CA PHE A 526 15.20 -8.89 -13.22
C PHE A 526 15.23 -10.17 -14.08
N GLU A 527 14.22 -11.02 -13.93
CA GLU A 527 14.17 -12.36 -14.53
C GLU A 527 14.03 -12.38 -16.07
N TYR A 528 13.59 -11.28 -16.68
CA TYR A 528 13.33 -11.18 -18.12
C TYR A 528 14.48 -10.50 -18.88
N VAL A 529 15.41 -9.84 -18.18
CA VAL A 529 16.57 -9.23 -18.82
C VAL A 529 17.51 -10.35 -19.23
N THR A 530 17.76 -10.47 -20.54
CA THR A 530 18.65 -11.48 -21.12
C THR A 530 19.97 -10.88 -21.58
N GLU A 531 20.02 -9.57 -21.84
CA GLU A 531 21.25 -8.87 -22.21
C GLU A 531 21.51 -7.66 -21.32
N LEU A 532 22.73 -7.57 -20.80
CA LEU A 532 23.20 -6.49 -19.93
C LEU A 532 24.53 -5.96 -20.44
N ILE A 533 24.56 -4.70 -20.90
CA ILE A 533 25.75 -4.00 -21.35
C ILE A 533 25.98 -2.75 -20.49
N LEU A 534 27.10 -2.69 -19.78
CA LEU A 534 27.51 -1.54 -19.00
C LEU A 534 28.85 -1.03 -19.53
N THR A 535 28.94 0.25 -19.84
CA THR A 535 30.16 0.87 -20.36
C THR A 535 30.51 2.10 -19.54
N ALA A 536 31.76 2.23 -19.12
CA ALA A 536 32.31 3.43 -18.50
C ALA A 536 33.62 3.81 -19.18
N ASN A 537 33.90 5.11 -19.32
CA ASN A 537 35.18 5.57 -19.88
C ASN A 537 36.33 5.46 -18.87
N GLU A 538 36.05 5.47 -17.57
CA GLU A 538 37.04 5.42 -16.51
C GLU A 538 36.56 4.51 -15.36
N PRO A 539 37.44 3.77 -14.67
CA PRO A 539 37.09 2.80 -13.62
C PRO A 539 36.75 3.47 -12.27
N ILE A 540 35.87 4.47 -12.31
CA ILE A 540 35.40 5.23 -11.15
C ILE A 540 34.17 4.55 -10.51
N ALA A 541 33.45 3.74 -11.30
CA ALA A 541 32.32 2.93 -10.85
C ALA A 541 32.77 1.52 -10.44
N ARG A 542 32.03 0.91 -9.50
CA ARG A 542 32.27 -0.45 -9.02
C ARG A 542 31.03 -1.32 -9.15
N ILE A 543 31.18 -2.55 -9.66
CA ILE A 543 30.03 -3.43 -9.91
C ILE A 543 29.34 -3.92 -8.62
N GLY A 544 30.10 -4.21 -7.55
CA GLY A 544 29.55 -4.73 -6.29
C GLY A 544 28.70 -5.99 -6.47
N ALA A 545 27.58 -6.05 -5.75
CA ALA A 545 26.59 -7.13 -5.82
C ALA A 545 25.49 -6.90 -6.88
N PHE A 546 25.65 -5.91 -7.77
CA PHE A 546 24.62 -5.52 -8.73
C PHE A 546 24.16 -6.69 -9.63
N LEU A 547 25.11 -7.52 -10.07
CA LEU A 547 24.84 -8.65 -10.97
C LEU A 547 24.00 -9.77 -10.33
N ASP A 548 23.89 -9.83 -9.00
CA ASP A 548 23.08 -10.83 -8.29
C ASP A 548 21.57 -10.68 -8.60
N SER A 549 21.17 -9.52 -9.13
CA SER A 549 19.78 -9.21 -9.45
C SER A 549 19.33 -9.72 -10.83
N PHE A 550 20.24 -10.26 -11.65
CA PHE A 550 20.01 -10.63 -13.05
C PHE A 550 20.29 -12.14 -13.32
N PRO A 551 19.42 -13.06 -12.85
CA PRO A 551 19.71 -14.49 -12.86
C PRO A 551 19.62 -15.17 -14.24
N ASN A 552 18.97 -14.55 -15.23
CA ASN A 552 18.65 -15.17 -16.53
C ASN A 552 19.40 -14.55 -17.72
N LEU A 553 20.53 -13.87 -17.47
CA LEU A 553 21.34 -13.30 -18.54
C LEU A 553 21.89 -14.38 -19.48
N GLN A 554 21.80 -14.07 -20.77
CA GLN A 554 22.42 -14.77 -21.89
C GLN A 554 23.67 -14.02 -22.36
N SER A 555 23.62 -12.68 -22.37
CA SER A 555 24.73 -11.82 -22.75
C SER A 555 25.05 -10.79 -21.66
N LEU A 556 26.29 -10.80 -21.19
CA LEU A 556 26.82 -9.87 -20.20
C LEU A 556 28.07 -9.18 -20.75
N GLY A 557 27.99 -7.87 -20.95
CA GLY A 557 29.10 -7.00 -21.30
C GLY A 557 29.33 -5.95 -20.23
N VAL A 558 30.52 -5.93 -19.63
CA VAL A 558 30.96 -4.89 -18.70
C VAL A 558 32.30 -4.36 -19.21
N PHE A 559 32.34 -3.07 -19.53
CA PHE A 559 33.48 -2.41 -20.16
C PHE A 559 33.92 -1.23 -19.29
N GLY A 560 35.14 -1.29 -18.75
CA GLY A 560 35.74 -0.17 -18.01
C GLY A 560 35.17 0.07 -16.59
N ILE A 561 34.43 -0.87 -16.01
CA ILE A 561 33.89 -0.77 -14.63
C ILE A 561 34.72 -1.63 -13.69
N LYS A 562 35.14 -1.07 -12.56
CA LYS A 562 36.04 -1.76 -11.64
C LYS A 562 35.36 -2.95 -10.95
N THR A 563 36.01 -4.09 -11.00
CA THR A 563 35.67 -5.30 -10.25
C THR A 563 36.85 -5.67 -9.34
N GLU A 564 36.71 -5.57 -8.02
CA GLU A 564 37.80 -6.01 -7.10
C GLU A 564 37.99 -7.53 -7.13
N GLU A 565 36.89 -8.27 -7.30
CA GLU A 565 36.85 -9.71 -7.43
C GLU A 565 35.90 -10.10 -8.57
N PHE A 566 36.02 -11.34 -9.05
CA PHE A 566 35.09 -11.88 -10.03
C PHE A 566 33.65 -11.89 -9.48
N PRO A 567 32.67 -11.29 -10.17
CA PRO A 567 31.30 -11.21 -9.67
C PRO A 567 30.65 -12.59 -9.54
N SER A 568 30.46 -13.07 -8.31
CA SER A 568 29.96 -14.44 -8.07
C SER A 568 28.52 -14.68 -8.57
N GLY A 569 27.72 -13.62 -8.74
CA GLY A 569 26.42 -13.69 -9.39
C GLY A 569 26.46 -14.29 -10.81
N ILE A 570 27.58 -14.18 -11.52
CA ILE A 570 27.78 -14.78 -12.85
C ILE A 570 27.64 -16.30 -12.80
N PHE A 571 28.06 -16.96 -11.71
CA PHE A 571 27.95 -18.42 -11.56
C PHE A 571 26.49 -18.89 -11.43
N GLN A 572 25.54 -17.98 -11.18
CA GLN A 572 24.12 -18.32 -11.07
C GLN A 572 23.38 -18.19 -12.42
N MET A 573 24.02 -17.61 -13.44
CA MET A 573 23.43 -17.34 -14.76
C MET A 573 23.44 -18.61 -15.62
N ARG A 574 22.35 -19.38 -15.54
CA ARG A 574 22.28 -20.72 -16.17
C ARG A 574 22.19 -20.72 -17.70
N GLN A 575 21.93 -19.56 -18.30
CA GLN A 575 21.74 -19.40 -19.75
C GLN A 575 22.84 -18.55 -20.40
N LEU A 576 23.91 -18.23 -19.67
CA LEU A 576 24.95 -17.31 -20.12
C LEU A 576 25.74 -17.92 -21.29
N SER A 577 25.61 -17.32 -22.48
CA SER A 577 26.35 -17.69 -23.70
C SER A 577 27.48 -16.72 -23.99
N ASP A 578 27.39 -15.49 -23.51
CA ASP A 578 28.27 -14.38 -23.86
C ASP A 578 28.72 -13.63 -22.62
N LEU A 579 30.03 -13.67 -22.36
CA LEU A 579 30.63 -12.96 -21.24
C LEU A 579 31.79 -12.09 -21.73
N ALA A 580 31.63 -10.78 -21.59
CA ALA A 580 32.68 -9.80 -21.83
C ALA A 580 32.88 -8.95 -20.57
N LEU A 581 34.07 -9.07 -19.96
CA LEU A 581 34.53 -8.20 -18.87
C LEU A 581 35.84 -7.55 -19.35
N ASP A 582 35.75 -6.43 -20.05
CA ASP A 582 36.90 -5.77 -20.66
C ASP A 582 37.33 -4.55 -19.84
N GLY A 583 38.61 -4.46 -19.48
CA GLY A 583 39.11 -3.27 -18.78
C GLY A 583 38.56 -3.11 -17.35
N CYS A 584 38.14 -4.20 -16.71
CA CYS A 584 37.46 -4.19 -15.42
C CYS A 584 38.44 -4.23 -14.21
N SER A 585 39.76 -4.23 -14.45
CA SER A 585 40.78 -4.48 -13.42
C SER A 585 40.60 -5.83 -12.70
N LEU A 586 40.04 -6.82 -13.40
CA LEU A 586 39.70 -8.13 -12.86
C LEU A 586 40.94 -8.95 -12.47
N THR A 587 40.87 -9.63 -11.34
CA THR A 587 41.84 -10.66 -10.93
C THR A 587 41.11 -12.00 -10.75
N LEU A 588 41.83 -13.12 -10.96
CA LEU A 588 41.28 -14.46 -10.85
C LEU A 588 42.01 -15.25 -9.76
N SER A 589 41.25 -15.87 -8.86
CA SER A 589 41.71 -16.90 -7.92
C SER A 589 41.46 -18.30 -8.49
N GLU A 590 42.10 -19.33 -7.93
CA GLU A 590 41.89 -20.72 -8.32
C GLU A 590 40.41 -21.13 -8.24
N ALA A 591 39.70 -20.71 -7.19
CA ALA A 591 38.27 -20.99 -7.02
C ALA A 591 37.42 -20.33 -8.11
N THR A 592 37.76 -19.10 -8.53
CA THR A 592 37.05 -18.41 -9.62
C THR A 592 37.34 -19.04 -10.99
N VAL A 593 38.55 -19.54 -11.21
CA VAL A 593 38.90 -20.29 -12.43
C VAL A 593 38.11 -21.58 -12.51
N GLU A 594 38.03 -22.33 -11.40
CA GLU A 594 37.21 -23.53 -11.32
C GLU A 594 35.73 -23.23 -11.56
N GLY A 595 35.20 -22.18 -10.92
CA GLY A 595 33.82 -21.74 -11.12
C GLY A 595 33.53 -21.33 -12.57
N LEU A 596 34.42 -20.55 -13.19
CA LEU A 596 34.28 -20.10 -14.57
C LEU A 596 34.30 -21.29 -15.54
N SER A 597 35.16 -22.28 -15.30
CA SER A 597 35.24 -23.48 -16.12
C SER A 597 33.94 -24.30 -16.14
N ARG A 598 33.09 -24.18 -15.11
CA ARG A 598 31.80 -24.90 -15.01
C ARG A 598 30.65 -24.21 -15.78
N ILE A 599 30.89 -23.05 -16.38
CA ILE A 599 29.90 -22.36 -17.22
C ILE A 599 29.96 -22.94 -18.65
N GLU A 600 29.45 -24.16 -18.80
CA GLU A 600 29.51 -24.95 -20.05
C GLU A 600 28.73 -24.32 -21.21
N THR A 601 27.83 -23.38 -20.92
CA THR A 601 26.96 -22.69 -21.89
C THR A 601 27.68 -21.60 -22.69
N LEU A 602 28.90 -21.20 -22.31
CA LEU A 602 29.62 -20.10 -22.95
C LEU A 602 30.00 -20.42 -24.41
N THR A 603 29.73 -19.44 -25.27
CA THR A 603 30.10 -19.41 -26.70
C THR A 603 31.13 -18.32 -26.99
N ARG A 604 31.09 -17.20 -26.28
CA ARG A 604 32.12 -16.15 -26.35
C ARG A 604 32.56 -15.73 -24.95
N LEU A 605 33.88 -15.71 -24.74
CA LEU A 605 34.50 -15.26 -23.51
C LEU A 605 35.54 -14.18 -23.84
N ASN A 606 35.31 -12.96 -23.36
CA ASN A 606 36.25 -11.84 -23.44
C ASN A 606 36.62 -11.37 -22.02
N LEU A 607 37.89 -11.52 -21.65
CA LEU A 607 38.46 -10.96 -20.41
C LEU A 607 39.67 -10.06 -20.73
N ALA A 608 39.71 -9.47 -21.93
CA ALA A 608 40.81 -8.61 -22.36
C ALA A 608 41.02 -7.40 -21.44
N ASN A 609 42.23 -6.85 -21.45
CA ASN A 609 42.60 -5.67 -20.67
C ASN A 609 42.39 -5.82 -19.15
N ASN A 610 42.63 -7.02 -18.60
CA ASN A 610 42.57 -7.27 -17.15
C ASN A 610 43.88 -7.87 -16.63
N PRO A 611 44.36 -7.50 -15.44
CA PRO A 611 45.55 -8.10 -14.86
C PRO A 611 45.25 -9.50 -14.28
N LEU A 612 44.99 -10.50 -15.14
CA LEU A 612 44.67 -11.84 -14.70
C LEU A 612 45.90 -12.46 -14.00
N THR A 613 45.74 -12.79 -12.72
CA THR A 613 46.77 -13.43 -11.89
C THR A 613 46.91 -14.92 -12.15
N VAL A 614 45.86 -15.55 -12.68
CA VAL A 614 45.78 -16.99 -12.99
C VAL A 614 45.13 -17.17 -14.36
N THR A 615 45.71 -18.02 -15.21
CA THR A 615 45.18 -18.35 -16.54
C THR A 615 43.88 -19.19 -16.43
N PRO A 616 42.80 -18.86 -17.17
CA PRO A 616 41.55 -19.60 -17.11
C PRO A 616 41.65 -21.02 -17.70
N HIS A 617 40.83 -21.94 -17.19
CA HIS A 617 40.60 -23.28 -17.76
C HIS A 617 39.30 -23.27 -18.59
N VAL A 618 39.40 -23.59 -19.88
CA VAL A 618 38.29 -23.46 -20.83
C VAL A 618 37.78 -24.81 -21.37
N GLY A 619 38.41 -25.93 -21.01
CA GLY A 619 38.16 -27.24 -21.63
C GLY A 619 36.78 -27.86 -21.44
N TYR A 620 35.93 -27.31 -20.56
CA TYR A 620 34.54 -27.74 -20.38
C TYR A 620 33.53 -26.88 -21.17
N MET A 621 33.97 -25.78 -21.79
CA MET A 621 33.11 -24.88 -22.57
C MET A 621 32.96 -25.37 -24.02
N ALA A 622 32.39 -26.57 -24.23
CA ALA A 622 32.35 -27.23 -25.54
C ALA A 622 31.66 -26.41 -26.67
N GLY A 623 30.90 -25.37 -26.31
CA GLY A 623 30.26 -24.43 -27.23
C GLY A 623 31.11 -23.23 -27.63
N LEU A 624 32.31 -23.03 -27.07
CA LEU A 624 33.12 -21.83 -27.24
C LEU A 624 33.59 -21.66 -28.68
N THR A 625 33.25 -20.51 -29.28
CA THR A 625 33.64 -20.10 -30.65
C THR A 625 34.67 -18.97 -30.63
N GLY A 626 34.67 -18.13 -29.59
CA GLY A 626 35.59 -17.00 -29.48
C GLY A 626 36.15 -16.83 -28.07
N LEU A 627 37.47 -16.71 -27.97
CA LEU A 627 38.20 -16.48 -26.73
C LEU A 627 39.10 -15.25 -26.88
N MET A 628 38.79 -14.18 -26.16
CA MET A 628 39.56 -12.92 -26.17
C MET A 628 40.20 -12.71 -24.80
N LEU A 629 41.53 -12.79 -24.76
CA LEU A 629 42.35 -12.68 -23.55
C LEU A 629 43.57 -11.79 -23.81
N SER A 630 43.40 -10.78 -24.66
CA SER A 630 44.45 -9.85 -25.02
C SER A 630 44.79 -8.91 -23.87
N ASN A 631 46.07 -8.55 -23.71
CA ASN A 631 46.51 -7.64 -22.65
C ASN A 631 46.03 -8.09 -21.26
N ALA A 632 46.23 -9.37 -20.95
CA ALA A 632 45.66 -10.02 -19.78
C ALA A 632 46.69 -10.50 -18.74
N ASN A 633 47.96 -10.12 -18.89
CA ASN A 633 49.10 -10.57 -18.07
C ASN A 633 49.33 -12.09 -18.04
N LEU A 634 48.83 -12.83 -19.04
CA LEU A 634 48.97 -14.29 -19.08
C LEU A 634 50.42 -14.73 -19.30
N THR A 635 50.85 -15.77 -18.58
CA THR A 635 52.20 -16.37 -18.72
C THR A 635 52.18 -17.68 -19.49
N SER A 636 51.00 -18.26 -19.68
CA SER A 636 50.74 -19.50 -20.41
C SER A 636 49.43 -19.41 -21.19
N VAL A 637 49.27 -20.27 -22.19
CA VAL A 637 48.01 -20.45 -22.93
C VAL A 637 46.94 -21.07 -22.01
N PRO A 638 45.64 -20.72 -22.17
CA PRO A 638 44.54 -21.37 -21.46
C PRO A 638 44.52 -22.88 -21.61
N SER A 639 44.32 -23.58 -20.50
CA SER A 639 44.31 -25.04 -20.50
C SER A 639 42.99 -25.63 -20.99
N GLY A 640 43.07 -26.79 -21.64
CA GLY A 640 41.92 -27.49 -22.22
C GLY A 640 41.44 -26.92 -23.55
N ILE A 641 42.23 -26.05 -24.19
CA ILE A 641 41.91 -25.44 -25.48
C ILE A 641 41.85 -26.47 -26.63
N ASP A 642 42.60 -27.56 -26.50
CA ASP A 642 42.63 -28.74 -27.39
C ASP A 642 41.26 -29.42 -27.55
N ARG A 643 40.38 -29.28 -26.54
CA ARG A 643 39.07 -29.91 -26.52
C ARG A 643 38.00 -29.12 -27.26
N LEU A 644 38.28 -27.87 -27.62
CA LEU A 644 37.30 -26.92 -28.13
C LEU A 644 37.18 -26.96 -29.65
N THR A 645 36.47 -27.98 -30.15
CA THR A 645 36.31 -28.24 -31.61
C THR A 645 35.55 -27.17 -32.40
N LYS A 646 34.82 -26.27 -31.71
CA LYS A 646 34.06 -25.17 -32.33
C LYS A 646 34.77 -23.82 -32.27
N LEU A 647 35.96 -23.77 -31.67
CA LEU A 647 36.71 -22.55 -31.47
C LEU A 647 37.22 -22.03 -32.81
N GLY A 648 36.88 -20.78 -33.14
CA GLY A 648 37.28 -20.12 -34.37
C GLY A 648 38.27 -18.97 -34.17
N VAL A 649 38.25 -18.33 -32.99
CA VAL A 649 39.14 -17.20 -32.69
C VAL A 649 39.69 -17.29 -31.28
N VAL A 650 41.00 -17.15 -31.16
CA VAL A 650 41.76 -17.06 -29.90
C VAL A 650 42.69 -15.86 -29.97
N ALA A 651 42.36 -14.79 -29.25
CA ALA A 651 43.18 -13.59 -29.16
C ALA A 651 43.98 -13.61 -27.85
N LEU A 652 45.29 -13.81 -27.95
CA LEU A 652 46.25 -13.86 -26.84
C LEU A 652 47.37 -12.82 -26.99
N HIS A 653 47.18 -11.82 -27.85
CA HIS A 653 48.17 -10.79 -28.08
C HIS A 653 48.41 -9.92 -26.84
N ASP A 654 49.58 -9.29 -26.77
CA ASP A 654 49.98 -8.39 -25.67
C ASP A 654 50.00 -9.10 -24.30
N ASN A 655 50.52 -10.32 -24.22
CA ASN A 655 50.65 -11.07 -22.97
C ASN A 655 52.13 -11.40 -22.67
N ASN A 656 52.36 -12.12 -21.57
CA ASN A 656 53.69 -12.56 -21.13
C ASN A 656 53.94 -14.05 -21.40
N ILE A 657 53.31 -14.60 -22.45
CA ILE A 657 53.40 -16.03 -22.76
C ILE A 657 54.79 -16.35 -23.32
N SER A 658 55.49 -17.27 -22.67
CA SER A 658 56.84 -17.72 -23.09
C SER A 658 56.88 -19.14 -23.66
N ASP A 659 55.93 -19.99 -23.27
CA ASP A 659 55.72 -21.33 -23.82
C ASP A 659 54.23 -21.50 -24.15
N VAL A 660 53.92 -21.94 -25.38
CA VAL A 660 52.54 -22.21 -25.81
C VAL A 660 52.00 -23.55 -25.33
N GLY A 661 52.87 -24.41 -24.78
CA GLY A 661 52.50 -25.74 -24.32
C GLY A 661 52.23 -26.72 -25.48
N TYR A 662 51.95 -27.98 -25.12
CA TYR A 662 51.64 -29.02 -26.11
C TYR A 662 50.14 -29.05 -26.47
N GLU A 663 49.26 -28.63 -25.56
CA GLU A 663 47.80 -28.62 -25.78
C GLU A 663 47.40 -27.81 -27.02
N LEU A 664 48.03 -26.65 -27.24
CA LEU A 664 47.79 -25.83 -28.44
C LEU A 664 48.19 -26.56 -29.74
N LEU A 665 49.19 -27.44 -29.66
CA LEU A 665 49.72 -28.20 -30.80
C LEU A 665 48.98 -29.52 -31.03
N GLU A 666 48.06 -29.90 -30.12
CA GLU A 666 47.18 -31.07 -30.27
C GLU A 666 45.88 -30.73 -31.01
N ILE A 667 45.61 -29.44 -31.26
CA ILE A 667 44.45 -28.99 -32.04
C ILE A 667 44.56 -29.53 -33.48
N PRO A 668 43.49 -30.15 -34.04
CA PRO A 668 43.49 -30.58 -35.43
C PRO A 668 43.75 -29.40 -36.38
N ASP A 669 44.75 -29.55 -37.25
CA ASP A 669 45.14 -28.58 -38.27
C ASP A 669 44.01 -28.20 -39.26
N THR A 670 43.03 -29.09 -39.45
CA THR A 670 41.82 -28.89 -40.27
C THR A 670 40.73 -28.04 -39.62
N GLN A 671 40.86 -27.72 -38.32
CA GLN A 671 39.93 -26.82 -37.63
C GLN A 671 40.14 -25.38 -38.11
N ASP A 672 39.04 -24.71 -38.45
CA ASP A 672 39.05 -23.28 -38.85
C ASP A 672 39.24 -22.43 -37.59
N LEU A 673 40.49 -22.09 -37.28
CA LEU A 673 40.88 -21.46 -36.02
C LEU A 673 42.00 -20.44 -36.23
N PHE A 674 41.74 -19.21 -35.82
CA PHE A 674 42.72 -18.14 -35.75
C PHE A 674 43.29 -17.99 -34.33
N ILE A 675 44.62 -17.97 -34.19
CA ILE A 675 45.34 -17.78 -32.94
C ILE A 675 46.27 -16.58 -33.05
N GLY A 676 45.97 -15.50 -32.33
CA GLY A 676 46.81 -14.31 -32.24
C GLY A 676 47.76 -14.36 -31.04
N LEU A 677 49.07 -14.42 -31.28
CA LEU A 677 50.13 -14.45 -30.26
C LEU A 677 51.14 -13.30 -30.40
N LEU A 678 50.76 -12.24 -31.12
CA LEU A 678 51.59 -11.03 -31.28
C LEU A 678 51.95 -10.42 -29.92
N ASN A 679 53.10 -9.74 -29.83
CA ASN A 679 53.54 -9.07 -28.60
C ASN A 679 53.58 -10.00 -27.38
N ASN A 680 54.13 -11.20 -27.54
CA ASN A 680 54.41 -12.15 -26.48
C ASN A 680 55.89 -12.56 -26.47
N PRO A 681 56.53 -12.72 -25.30
CA PRO A 681 57.93 -13.11 -25.16
C PRO A 681 58.14 -14.62 -25.39
N LEU A 682 57.70 -15.14 -26.55
CA LEU A 682 57.81 -16.55 -26.89
C LEU A 682 59.28 -17.02 -26.86
N SER A 683 59.54 -18.17 -26.25
CA SER A 683 60.86 -18.78 -26.26
C SER A 683 61.21 -19.33 -27.65
N ALA A 684 62.50 -19.47 -27.94
CA ALA A 684 62.95 -20.07 -29.22
C ALA A 684 62.42 -21.51 -29.40
N ALA A 685 62.32 -22.29 -28.32
CA ALA A 685 61.74 -23.63 -28.34
C ALA A 685 60.25 -23.60 -28.70
N SER A 686 59.49 -22.63 -28.16
CA SER A 686 58.06 -22.44 -28.47
C SER A 686 57.86 -22.10 -29.95
N ARG A 687 58.63 -21.13 -30.48
CA ARG A 687 58.63 -20.78 -31.91
C ARG A 687 58.96 -21.97 -32.82
N GLN A 688 59.96 -22.77 -32.45
CA GLN A 688 60.34 -23.97 -33.20
C GLN A 688 59.20 -25.00 -33.23
N ARG A 689 58.51 -25.24 -32.11
CA ARG A 689 57.37 -26.17 -32.05
C ARG A 689 56.19 -25.70 -32.89
N ILE A 690 55.89 -24.39 -32.86
CA ILE A 690 54.86 -23.79 -33.73
C ILE A 690 55.24 -24.00 -35.20
N GLY A 691 56.49 -23.73 -35.57
CA GLY A 691 57.00 -23.97 -36.93
C GLY A 691 56.85 -25.43 -37.36
N GLN A 692 57.26 -26.38 -36.51
CA GLN A 692 57.11 -27.81 -36.78
C GLN A 692 55.66 -28.25 -36.93
N TYR A 693 54.75 -27.70 -36.12
CA TYR A 693 53.31 -27.97 -36.24
C TYR A 693 52.77 -27.47 -37.59
N LEU A 694 53.13 -26.26 -37.99
CA LEU A 694 52.72 -25.67 -39.27
C LEU A 694 53.33 -26.39 -40.49
N GLU A 695 54.59 -26.82 -40.41
CA GLU A 695 55.26 -27.60 -41.46
C GLU A 695 54.68 -29.02 -41.62
N ASN A 696 54.29 -29.66 -40.51
CA ASN A 696 53.73 -31.02 -40.51
C ASN A 696 52.21 -31.04 -40.75
N SER A 697 51.58 -29.89 -40.94
CA SER A 697 50.15 -29.79 -41.21
C SER A 697 49.80 -30.30 -42.60
N SER A 698 48.58 -30.79 -42.75
CA SER A 698 48.00 -31.24 -44.03
C SER A 698 47.74 -30.07 -45.00
N MET A 699 47.57 -30.39 -46.28
CA MET A 699 47.26 -29.40 -47.33
C MET A 699 45.93 -28.67 -47.09
N ASP A 700 45.01 -29.27 -46.33
CA ASP A 700 43.69 -28.73 -46.00
C ASP A 700 43.70 -27.95 -44.67
N ARG A 701 44.89 -27.54 -44.17
CA ARG A 701 45.05 -26.77 -42.94
C ARG A 701 44.22 -25.50 -42.96
N LYS A 702 43.51 -25.24 -41.86
CA LYS A 702 42.76 -24.01 -41.59
C LYS A 702 43.16 -23.32 -40.29
N VAL A 703 44.09 -23.88 -39.52
CA VAL A 703 44.66 -23.24 -38.34
C VAL A 703 45.66 -22.16 -38.74
N GLU A 704 45.43 -20.93 -38.33
CA GLU A 704 46.29 -19.77 -38.54
C GLU A 704 46.88 -19.28 -37.21
N ILE A 705 48.21 -19.19 -37.11
CA ILE A 705 48.92 -18.73 -35.91
C ILE A 705 49.74 -17.50 -36.25
N HIS A 706 49.39 -16.36 -35.68
CA HIS A 706 50.09 -15.09 -35.89
C HIS A 706 51.08 -14.82 -34.74
N THR A 707 52.38 -14.80 -35.07
CA THR A 707 53.46 -14.36 -34.17
C THR A 707 54.29 -13.29 -34.88
N GLU A 708 55.10 -12.52 -34.15
CA GLU A 708 55.92 -11.43 -34.73
C GLU A 708 56.87 -11.89 -35.86
N ASP A 709 57.22 -13.18 -35.90
CA ASP A 709 58.25 -13.72 -36.79
C ASP A 709 57.71 -14.56 -37.97
N VAL A 710 56.38 -14.66 -38.21
CA VAL A 710 55.88 -15.38 -39.41
C VAL A 710 55.91 -14.46 -40.62
N VAL A 711 57.12 -14.25 -41.16
CA VAL A 711 57.29 -13.94 -42.58
C VAL A 711 56.93 -15.22 -43.34
N LEU A 712 55.72 -15.27 -43.90
CA LEU A 712 55.42 -16.22 -44.96
C LEU A 712 56.37 -15.92 -46.14
N GLN A 713 57.45 -16.69 -46.26
CA GLN A 713 58.03 -16.97 -47.57
C GLN A 713 57.01 -17.79 -48.35
N SER A 714 56.06 -17.09 -48.96
CA SER A 714 55.30 -17.60 -50.09
C SER A 714 56.11 -17.35 -51.35
N ASP A 715 57.16 -18.14 -51.54
CA ASP A 715 57.70 -18.36 -52.88
C ASP A 715 56.70 -19.26 -53.61
N SER A 716 55.80 -18.66 -54.37
CA SER A 716 55.21 -19.32 -55.52
C SER A 716 54.83 -18.30 -56.59
N ASP A 717 55.68 -18.28 -57.61
CA ASP A 717 55.48 -17.70 -58.92
C ASP A 717 54.07 -17.96 -59.47
N SER A 718 53.44 -16.93 -60.06
CA SER A 718 52.73 -17.01 -61.35
C SER A 718 52.17 -15.65 -61.78
N GLU A 719 52.87 -15.06 -62.75
CA GLU A 719 52.33 -14.36 -63.93
C GLU A 719 51.18 -13.37 -63.74
N SER A 720 51.53 -12.11 -63.44
CA SER A 720 50.69 -10.96 -63.74
C SER A 720 50.65 -10.73 -65.26
N SER A 721 49.57 -11.21 -65.87
CA SER A 721 49.14 -10.79 -67.21
C SER A 721 48.79 -9.30 -67.20
N GLU A 722 49.50 -8.54 -68.04
CA GLU A 722 49.19 -7.16 -68.39
C GLU A 722 47.80 -7.05 -69.05
N SER A 723 46.88 -6.36 -68.40
CA SER A 723 45.84 -5.52 -69.01
C SER A 723 45.25 -4.71 -67.84
N GLY A 724 45.29 -3.40 -67.79
CA GLY A 724 45.09 -2.41 -68.83
C GLY A 724 44.02 -1.47 -68.29
N PHE A 725 44.42 -0.30 -67.79
CA PHE A 725 43.61 0.90 -67.99
C PHE A 725 44.47 2.16 -67.89
N SER A 726 44.64 2.75 -69.07
CA SER A 726 45.23 4.04 -69.33
C SER A 726 44.26 5.14 -68.89
N THR A 727 44.77 6.11 -68.13
CA THR A 727 44.27 7.49 -68.16
C THR A 727 45.47 8.43 -68.26
N GLY A 728 46.04 8.53 -69.46
CA GLY A 728 46.47 9.84 -69.96
C GLY A 728 45.21 10.63 -70.32
N SER A 729 45.17 11.96 -70.40
CA SER A 729 46.22 12.95 -70.60
C SER A 729 45.50 14.32 -70.50
N GLU A 730 46.08 15.34 -69.87
CA GLU A 730 46.58 16.62 -70.45
C GLU A 730 46.20 17.69 -69.41
N SER A 731 46.95 18.73 -69.06
CA SER A 731 48.17 19.42 -69.52
C SER A 731 48.66 20.25 -68.31
N ASP A 732 49.96 20.46 -68.05
CA ASP A 732 50.92 21.23 -68.85
C ASP A 732 52.25 20.52 -69.16
#